data_AF-A0A969YC85-F1
#
_entry.id   AF-A0A969YC85-F1
#
_cell.length_a   1.000
_cell.length_b   1.000
_cell.length_c   1.000
_cell.angle_alpha   90.00
_cell.angle_beta   90.00
_cell.angle_gamma   90.00
#
_symmetry.space_group_name_H-M   'P 1'
#
loop_
_entity.id
_entity.type
_entity.pdbx_description
1 polymer ?
#
loop_
_entity_poly.entity_id
_entity_poly.type
_entity_poly.pdbx_seq_one_letter_code
_entity_poly.pdbx_strand_id
1 'polypeptide(L)'
;MKSQKKPYSIALFVVCATVLGLFYWRYAGGSTAGLPEKKVLYYQDSMHPWVKSDRPGKCTICAMDLTPILEGQQGFGAAEEIVTMPKTGVTVANVQTEEARTRTLTRTLRVAGTLEADSTRKTILAAPAAGRIDNVRVASAGVDVSAGQVLATLYSPELTFQTRRYIFRDRITEQSGQSMPMPGAILGSTRQMQASGETSRTRPLPVTEKPNSDPFYNDLLATHSGTVTERRVFDGQYVSEGDLLFAIVDCSVLWFRFDVYEQQLPWLAPGQRLEVTIPSIPGKAFDATIAVIEPILDQSTRTVKVRADVENPAVGDPGQQQRLLRIGMYADGSLSVRAADVLTVPRSAVLFPGSHAYVYVAKAPGAYEMRQVELGRQGDEHWEVLKGVEEGEHVVVTGNVLIDSQAQLVRGNVPELKQPAADSARQAESDSEPAIVLSETQYNAVGRFLEVADGISAALAADNVAQLEQHAKMLGTAASSLGAAFSADHPWHALVESAVSSSKWPSIVDLDAARKVFLPFSTNVVELVQSLRSEDARFASLKVFFCPMAPKPGVWFQAKGPLRNPYYGAKMLYCGEEVTAPAARTRNQAPAKQSPASPPTLASAHAHASAHGATNAPAGAPAPAAKGLSVKPNISSRTDSTLAGQGRPPTSSQLRAIEEFIGSADALARGLASDDLGEYNKQSVRMTSALAALQKEFQGQQRLTALIRQLSALSRSGAPKTIDDARKRFVHVSASTVELAKQMRSQSGLSLKYKVFHCPMAPQPGLWLQVDGPLRNPYYGAAMLTCGEEVVQ
;
A
#
# COMPACT_ATOMS: atom_id res chain seq x y z
N MET A 1 -99.36 -41.79 0.65
CA MET A 1 -98.08 -42.53 0.76
C MET A 1 -97.12 -41.73 1.61
N LYS A 2 -96.39 -42.43 2.50
CA LYS A 2 -95.40 -41.93 3.46
C LYS A 2 -94.45 -40.88 2.85
N SER A 3 -94.08 -39.87 3.62
CA SER A 3 -92.65 -39.60 3.83
C SER A 3 -92.43 -38.81 5.12
N GLN A 4 -91.86 -39.51 6.09
CA GLN A 4 -91.31 -38.97 7.32
C GLN A 4 -90.09 -38.08 7.03
N LYS A 5 -90.02 -36.98 7.78
CA LYS A 5 -88.85 -36.33 8.40
C LYS A 5 -87.56 -36.23 7.59
N LYS A 6 -86.99 -35.02 7.57
CA LYS A 6 -85.67 -34.81 8.18
C LYS A 6 -85.49 -33.36 8.70
N PRO A 7 -85.27 -33.16 10.02
CA PRO A 7 -85.19 -31.85 10.68
C PRO A 7 -83.74 -31.33 10.69
N TYR A 8 -83.15 -31.08 9.53
CA TYR A 8 -81.75 -30.63 9.45
C TYR A 8 -81.59 -29.12 9.20
N SER A 9 -82.64 -28.42 8.78
CA SER A 9 -82.58 -26.99 8.50
C SER A 9 -82.66 -26.11 9.75
N ILE A 10 -83.40 -26.53 10.79
CA ILE A 10 -83.54 -25.75 12.03
C ILE A 10 -82.31 -25.92 12.93
N ALA A 11 -81.70 -27.10 12.96
CA ALA A 11 -80.48 -27.33 13.72
C ALA A 11 -79.29 -26.51 13.18
N LEU A 12 -79.18 -26.35 11.86
CA LEU A 12 -78.11 -25.57 11.24
C LEU A 12 -78.24 -24.07 11.56
N PHE A 13 -79.47 -23.53 11.60
CA PHE A 13 -79.70 -22.12 11.94
C PHE A 13 -79.41 -21.83 13.41
N VAL A 14 -79.75 -22.74 14.32
CA VAL A 14 -79.43 -22.61 15.75
C VAL A 14 -77.92 -22.74 16.00
N VAL A 15 -77.23 -23.62 15.27
CA VAL A 15 -75.77 -23.72 15.36
C VAL A 15 -75.08 -22.48 14.79
N CYS A 16 -75.54 -21.93 13.67
CA CYS A 16 -74.98 -20.68 13.14
C CYS A 16 -75.26 -19.48 14.06
N ALA A 17 -76.45 -19.39 14.65
CA ALA A 17 -76.79 -18.31 15.60
C ALA A 17 -76.02 -18.42 16.92
N THR A 18 -75.76 -19.64 17.40
CA THR A 18 -74.94 -19.87 18.61
C THR A 18 -73.46 -19.64 18.34
N VAL A 19 -72.94 -19.99 17.15
CA VAL A 19 -71.57 -19.69 16.76
C VAL A 19 -71.37 -18.19 16.56
N LEU A 20 -72.31 -17.49 15.91
CA LEU A 20 -72.27 -16.02 15.79
C LEU A 20 -72.43 -15.33 17.15
N GLY A 21 -73.30 -15.84 18.02
CA GLY A 21 -73.47 -15.35 19.39
C GLY A 21 -72.24 -15.57 20.28
N LEU A 22 -71.57 -16.72 20.14
CA LEU A 22 -70.30 -17.00 20.82
C LEU A 22 -69.15 -16.17 20.24
N PHE A 23 -69.15 -15.90 18.94
CA PHE A 23 -68.16 -15.02 18.31
C PHE A 23 -68.34 -13.56 18.76
N TYR A 24 -69.60 -13.09 18.85
CA TYR A 24 -69.91 -11.75 19.35
C TYR A 24 -69.65 -11.63 20.85
N TRP A 25 -69.95 -12.65 21.66
CA TRP A 25 -69.64 -12.64 23.11
C TRP A 25 -68.14 -12.74 23.38
N ARG A 26 -67.38 -13.47 22.55
CA ARG A 26 -65.92 -13.55 22.65
C ARG A 26 -65.21 -12.28 22.17
N TYR A 27 -65.85 -11.45 21.34
CA TYR A 27 -65.33 -10.13 20.94
C TYR A 27 -65.87 -8.96 21.77
N ALA A 28 -67.08 -9.06 22.34
CA ALA A 28 -67.68 -8.02 23.18
C ALA A 28 -67.38 -8.20 24.68
N GLY A 29 -66.82 -9.34 25.09
CA GLY A 29 -66.38 -9.63 26.46
C GLY A 29 -64.92 -9.26 26.75
N GLY A 30 -64.32 -8.37 25.95
CA GLY A 30 -63.07 -7.71 26.32
C GLY A 30 -63.35 -6.72 27.44
N SER A 31 -63.46 -7.22 28.68
CA SER A 31 -63.26 -6.40 29.86
C SER A 31 -62.01 -5.56 29.62
N THR A 32 -62.17 -4.25 29.50
CA THR A 32 -61.12 -3.31 29.85
C THR A 32 -60.84 -3.56 31.33
N ALA A 33 -60.05 -4.60 31.60
CA ALA A 33 -59.30 -4.68 32.83
C ALA A 33 -58.56 -3.34 32.86
N GLY A 34 -59.02 -2.46 33.74
CA GLY A 34 -58.33 -1.22 34.03
C GLY A 34 -56.89 -1.61 34.22
N LEU A 35 -56.03 -1.16 33.30
CA LEU A 35 -54.62 -1.04 33.62
C LEU A 35 -54.59 -0.41 35.01
N PRO A 36 -53.84 -0.96 35.98
CA PRO A 36 -53.69 -0.26 37.25
C PRO A 36 -53.30 1.17 36.86
N GLU A 37 -54.12 2.15 37.25
CA GLU A 37 -53.81 3.56 37.06
C GLU A 37 -52.50 3.76 37.81
N LYS A 38 -51.38 3.56 37.11
CA LYS A 38 -50.06 3.77 37.68
C LYS A 38 -50.04 5.25 37.99
N LYS A 39 -49.92 5.55 39.27
CA LYS A 39 -49.98 6.91 39.76
C LYS A 39 -48.89 7.72 39.05
N VAL A 40 -49.28 8.83 38.43
CA VAL A 40 -48.32 9.76 37.80
C VAL A 40 -47.53 10.41 38.94
N LEU A 41 -46.21 10.19 38.97
CA LEU A 41 -45.32 10.73 39.99
C LEU A 41 -45.05 12.22 39.75
N TYR A 42 -44.66 12.58 38.53
CA TYR A 42 -44.44 13.94 38.07
C TYR A 42 -44.44 13.99 36.54
N TYR A 43 -44.63 15.18 35.98
CA TYR A 43 -44.49 15.49 34.56
C TYR A 43 -43.10 16.06 34.30
N GLN A 44 -42.44 15.62 33.24
CA GLN A 44 -41.06 16.00 32.93
C GLN A 44 -40.92 16.39 31.46
N ASP A 45 -40.11 17.40 31.17
CA ASP A 45 -39.78 17.78 29.80
C ASP A 45 -38.74 16.79 29.22
N SER A 46 -38.94 16.43 27.94
CA SER A 46 -38.06 15.53 27.20
C SER A 46 -36.73 16.21 26.83
N MET A 47 -36.72 17.53 26.65
CA MET A 47 -35.52 18.30 26.25
C MET A 47 -34.79 18.94 27.43
N HIS A 48 -35.49 19.27 28.51
CA HIS A 48 -34.92 19.85 29.73
C HIS A 48 -35.27 18.94 30.90
N PRO A 49 -34.59 17.79 31.08
CA PRO A 49 -35.03 16.78 32.05
C PRO A 49 -35.01 17.28 33.50
N TRP A 50 -34.31 18.37 33.82
CA TRP A 50 -34.38 19.01 35.13
C TRP A 50 -35.71 19.75 35.39
N VAL A 51 -36.51 20.04 34.36
CA VAL A 51 -37.81 20.69 34.48
C VAL A 51 -38.88 19.62 34.79
N LYS A 52 -39.24 19.56 36.07
CA LYS A 52 -40.30 18.68 36.61
C LYS A 52 -41.48 19.52 37.09
N SER A 53 -42.70 19.02 36.88
CA SER A 53 -43.94 19.66 37.30
C SER A 53 -44.89 18.61 37.84
N ASP A 54 -45.62 18.93 38.90
CA ASP A 54 -46.66 18.03 39.45
C ASP A 54 -47.97 18.10 38.65
N ARG A 55 -48.04 19.02 37.67
CA ARG A 55 -49.23 19.30 36.85
C ARG A 55 -48.91 19.19 35.36
N PRO A 56 -49.87 18.73 34.53
CA PRO A 56 -49.73 18.79 33.08
C PRO A 56 -49.60 20.26 32.64
N GLY A 57 -48.65 20.54 31.76
CA GLY A 57 -48.34 21.90 31.34
C GLY A 57 -47.25 21.93 30.28
N LYS A 58 -46.86 23.14 29.88
CA LYS A 58 -45.78 23.37 28.94
C LYS A 58 -44.49 23.70 29.67
N CYS A 59 -43.36 23.24 29.16
CA CYS A 59 -42.05 23.60 29.67
C CYS A 59 -41.83 25.11 29.52
N THR A 60 -41.29 25.74 30.57
CA THR A 60 -40.99 27.18 30.60
C THR A 60 -39.82 27.59 29.70
N ILE A 61 -39.01 26.64 29.24
CA ILE A 61 -37.81 26.88 28.41
C ILE A 61 -38.11 26.66 26.93
N CYS A 62 -38.67 25.51 26.55
CA CYS A 62 -38.93 25.16 25.15
C CYS A 62 -40.40 25.19 24.73
N ALA A 63 -41.32 25.49 25.65
CA ALA A 63 -42.76 25.53 25.40
C ALA A 63 -43.38 24.22 24.86
N MET A 64 -42.69 23.08 24.97
CA MET A 64 -43.22 21.75 24.64
C MET A 64 -44.03 21.16 25.80
N ASP A 65 -44.99 20.27 25.50
CA ASP A 65 -45.85 19.64 26.51
C ASP A 65 -45.06 18.65 27.39
N LEU A 66 -45.26 18.71 28.71
CA LEU A 66 -44.60 17.84 29.67
C LEU A 66 -45.18 16.43 29.65
N THR A 67 -44.32 15.42 29.65
CA THR A 67 -44.73 14.00 29.56
C THR A 67 -44.88 13.40 30.97
N PRO A 68 -45.98 12.67 31.26
CA PRO A 68 -46.18 12.05 32.57
C PRO A 68 -45.25 10.85 32.80
N ILE A 69 -44.54 10.83 33.93
CA ILE A 69 -43.75 9.68 34.40
C ILE A 69 -44.54 8.91 35.46
N LEU A 70 -44.69 7.60 35.25
CA LEU A 70 -45.50 6.69 36.07
C LEU A 70 -44.67 6.02 37.18
N GLU A 71 -45.29 5.59 38.28
CA GLU A 71 -44.64 4.76 39.31
C GLU A 71 -43.93 3.53 38.72
N GLY A 72 -42.62 3.44 38.94
CA GLY A 72 -41.72 2.41 38.41
C GLY A 72 -40.99 2.77 37.11
N GLN A 73 -41.29 3.92 36.48
CA GLN A 73 -40.49 4.45 35.38
C GLN A 73 -39.42 5.41 35.91
N GLN A 74 -38.16 5.18 35.56
CA GLN A 74 -37.09 6.15 35.81
C GLN A 74 -37.31 7.35 34.88
N GLY A 75 -37.26 8.56 35.44
CA GLY A 75 -37.40 9.80 34.67
C GLY A 75 -36.28 9.97 33.65
N PHE A 76 -36.51 10.83 32.65
CA PHE A 76 -35.50 11.22 31.68
C PHE A 76 -34.32 11.84 32.45
N GLY A 77 -33.13 11.23 32.40
CA GLY A 77 -31.95 11.72 33.14
C GLY A 77 -31.39 10.79 34.23
N ALA A 78 -31.89 9.56 34.39
CA ALA A 78 -31.24 8.57 35.29
C ALA A 78 -30.15 7.72 34.60
N ALA A 79 -30.01 7.78 33.27
CA ALA A 79 -28.96 7.08 32.54
C ALA A 79 -28.33 8.03 31.52
N GLU A 80 -27.08 8.43 31.77
CA GLU A 80 -26.27 9.34 30.92
C GLU A 80 -25.98 8.78 29.50
N GLU A 81 -26.43 7.55 29.22
CA GLU A 81 -26.21 6.82 27.96
C GLU A 81 -27.45 6.64 27.07
N ILE A 82 -28.64 7.08 27.52
CA ILE A 82 -29.88 6.93 26.75
C ILE A 82 -30.22 8.22 26.00
N VAL A 83 -30.20 8.14 24.68
CA VAL A 83 -30.60 9.20 23.76
C VAL A 83 -32.08 9.05 23.45
N THR A 84 -32.88 10.04 23.81
CA THR A 84 -34.31 10.06 23.49
C THR A 84 -34.61 10.94 22.28
N MET A 85 -35.40 10.41 21.35
CA MET A 85 -35.91 11.13 20.19
C MET A 85 -37.45 11.14 20.17
N PRO A 86 -38.08 12.26 19.80
CA PRO A 86 -39.53 12.32 19.62
C PRO A 86 -39.96 11.39 18.48
N LYS A 87 -41.17 10.83 18.56
CA LYS A 87 -41.72 9.88 17.55
C LYS A 87 -41.70 10.43 16.12
N THR A 88 -41.92 11.74 15.98
CA THR A 88 -41.78 12.46 14.70
C THR A 88 -40.35 12.43 14.18
N GLY A 89 -39.36 12.67 15.06
CA GLY A 89 -37.94 12.60 14.74
C GLY A 89 -37.49 11.20 14.33
N VAL A 90 -37.97 10.15 14.99
CA VAL A 90 -37.69 8.74 14.62
C VAL A 90 -38.24 8.41 13.22
N THR A 91 -39.43 8.92 12.89
CA THR A 91 -40.07 8.69 11.59
C THR A 91 -39.36 9.46 10.47
N VAL A 92 -38.98 10.72 10.72
CA VAL A 92 -38.24 11.55 9.75
C VAL A 92 -36.82 11.02 9.54
N ALA A 93 -36.16 10.54 10.59
CA ALA A 93 -34.84 9.92 10.50
C ALA A 93 -34.85 8.51 9.90
N ASN A 94 -36.03 7.96 9.57
CA ASN A 94 -36.23 6.61 9.05
C ASN A 94 -35.43 5.57 9.85
N VAL A 95 -35.54 5.62 11.18
CA VAL A 95 -34.78 4.74 12.04
C VAL A 95 -35.29 3.32 11.89
N GLN A 96 -34.41 2.40 11.49
CA GLN A 96 -34.71 0.99 11.38
C GLN A 96 -33.85 0.20 12.35
N THR A 97 -34.43 -0.80 12.99
CA THR A 97 -33.74 -1.69 13.90
C THR A 97 -33.76 -3.12 13.38
N GLU A 98 -32.73 -3.89 13.72
CA GLU A 98 -32.65 -5.31 13.45
C GLU A 98 -32.22 -6.04 14.72
N GLU A 99 -32.73 -7.26 14.90
CA GLU A 99 -32.41 -8.10 16.05
C GLU A 99 -31.01 -8.72 15.91
N ALA A 100 -30.18 -8.55 16.94
CA ALA A 100 -28.91 -9.24 17.08
C ALA A 100 -29.19 -10.73 17.32
N ARG A 101 -28.83 -11.58 16.35
CA ARG A 101 -29.06 -13.03 16.44
C ARG A 101 -27.82 -13.79 16.02
N THR A 102 -27.72 -15.03 16.50
CA THR A 102 -26.67 -15.94 16.09
C THR A 102 -26.87 -16.31 14.61
N ARG A 103 -25.88 -16.07 13.76
CA ARG A 103 -25.90 -16.43 12.33
C ARG A 103 -24.57 -17.04 11.90
N THR A 104 -24.61 -17.92 10.90
CA THR A 104 -23.42 -18.37 10.19
C THR A 104 -22.82 -17.19 9.44
N LEU A 105 -21.63 -16.76 9.83
CA LEU A 105 -20.97 -15.62 9.18
C LEU A 105 -20.36 -16.07 7.85
N THR A 106 -20.86 -15.51 6.74
CA THR A 106 -20.34 -15.78 5.39
C THR A 106 -19.49 -14.61 4.93
N ARG A 107 -18.34 -14.91 4.32
CA ARG A 107 -17.48 -13.93 3.68
C ARG A 107 -17.04 -14.40 2.30
N THR A 108 -17.21 -13.53 1.31
CA THR A 108 -16.78 -13.77 -0.07
C THR A 108 -15.52 -12.96 -0.35
N LEU A 109 -14.39 -13.65 -0.34
CA LEU A 109 -13.10 -13.07 -0.69
C LEU A 109 -12.93 -13.13 -2.21
N ARG A 110 -12.72 -11.96 -2.82
CA ARG A 110 -12.29 -11.82 -4.22
C ARG A 110 -10.82 -11.46 -4.21
N VAL A 111 -10.00 -12.27 -4.87
CA VAL A 111 -8.55 -12.12 -4.92
C VAL A 111 -8.09 -12.10 -6.35
N ALA A 112 -7.19 -11.19 -6.68
CA ALA A 112 -6.57 -11.13 -8.00
C ALA A 112 -5.15 -11.69 -7.90
N GLY A 113 -4.76 -12.49 -8.89
CA GLY A 113 -3.46 -13.14 -8.89
C GLY A 113 -2.97 -13.50 -10.29
N THR A 114 -1.86 -14.22 -10.30
CA THR A 114 -1.21 -14.69 -11.52
C THR A 114 -0.95 -16.18 -11.47
N LEU A 115 -1.09 -16.84 -12.62
CA LEU A 115 -0.70 -18.23 -12.80
C LEU A 115 0.80 -18.34 -13.05
N GLU A 116 1.51 -18.99 -12.13
CA GLU A 116 2.93 -19.28 -12.23
C GLU A 116 3.18 -20.78 -12.49
N ALA A 117 4.35 -21.07 -13.04
CA ALA A 117 4.77 -22.45 -13.23
C ALA A 117 5.20 -23.06 -11.89
N ASP A 118 4.89 -24.34 -11.67
CA ASP A 118 5.36 -25.07 -10.50
C ASP A 118 6.89 -25.18 -10.54
N SER A 119 7.57 -24.48 -9.62
CA SER A 119 9.03 -24.48 -9.57
C SER A 119 9.61 -25.81 -9.08
N THR A 120 8.82 -26.64 -8.38
CA THR A 120 9.23 -28.00 -7.97
C THR A 120 9.26 -28.97 -9.15
N ARG A 121 8.51 -28.66 -10.21
CA ARG A 121 8.49 -29.41 -11.47
C ARG A 121 9.31 -28.77 -12.58
N LYS A 122 10.20 -27.83 -12.24
CA LYS A 122 11.15 -27.23 -13.19
C LYS A 122 12.44 -28.04 -13.19
N THR A 123 12.79 -28.62 -14.34
CA THR A 123 14.11 -29.22 -14.55
C THR A 123 14.93 -28.35 -15.49
N ILE A 124 16.18 -28.16 -15.12
CA ILE A 124 17.18 -27.47 -15.91
C ILE A 124 18.09 -28.52 -16.53
N LEU A 125 18.20 -28.52 -17.86
CA LEU A 125 19.15 -29.35 -18.59
C LEU A 125 20.43 -28.56 -18.81
N ALA A 126 21.50 -28.98 -18.12
CA ALA A 126 22.84 -28.42 -18.28
C ALA A 126 23.69 -29.26 -19.25
N ALA A 127 24.76 -28.67 -19.79
CA ALA A 127 25.72 -29.36 -20.62
C ALA A 127 26.51 -30.40 -19.80
N PRO A 128 26.48 -31.69 -20.18
CA PRO A 128 27.19 -32.74 -19.46
C PRO A 128 28.70 -32.72 -19.69
N ALA A 129 29.18 -32.03 -20.73
CA ALA A 129 30.60 -31.80 -21.00
C ALA A 129 30.75 -30.60 -21.95
N ALA A 130 31.98 -30.11 -22.08
CA ALA A 130 32.29 -29.09 -23.07
C ALA A 130 32.16 -29.63 -24.51
N GLY A 131 31.60 -28.80 -25.41
CA GLY A 131 31.40 -29.18 -26.80
C GLY A 131 30.63 -28.12 -27.60
N ARG A 132 30.40 -28.41 -28.88
CA ARG A 132 29.60 -27.55 -29.78
C ARG A 132 28.20 -28.11 -29.92
N ILE A 133 27.18 -27.27 -29.72
CA ILE A 133 25.79 -27.62 -29.97
C ILE A 133 25.54 -27.55 -31.47
N ASP A 134 25.08 -28.65 -32.06
CA ASP A 134 24.70 -28.77 -33.46
C ASP A 134 23.25 -29.28 -33.55
N ASN A 135 22.51 -28.86 -34.58
CA ASN A 135 21.14 -29.33 -34.87
C ASN A 135 20.17 -29.18 -33.68
N VAL A 136 19.91 -27.95 -33.25
CA VAL A 136 18.87 -27.66 -32.25
C VAL A 136 17.48 -27.92 -32.84
N ARG A 137 16.77 -28.94 -32.34
CA ARG A 137 15.44 -29.35 -32.84
C ARG A 137 14.30 -28.54 -32.23
N VAL A 138 14.51 -27.90 -31.08
CA VAL A 138 13.53 -27.02 -30.44
C VAL A 138 13.69 -25.59 -30.96
N ALA A 139 12.71 -25.14 -31.76
CA ALA A 139 12.76 -23.83 -32.41
C ALA A 139 12.78 -22.66 -31.39
N SER A 140 11.95 -22.71 -30.36
CA SER A 140 11.79 -21.62 -29.40
C SER A 140 11.36 -22.10 -28.01
N ALA A 141 11.48 -21.22 -27.02
CA ALA A 141 10.73 -21.37 -25.78
C ALA A 141 9.21 -21.37 -26.07
N GLY A 142 8.44 -22.05 -25.23
CA GLY A 142 7.00 -22.24 -25.33
C GLY A 142 6.54 -23.51 -26.06
N VAL A 143 7.48 -24.34 -26.53
CA VAL A 143 7.16 -25.62 -27.19
C VAL A 143 7.04 -26.74 -26.16
N ASP A 144 6.00 -27.55 -26.29
CA ASP A 144 5.82 -28.77 -25.51
C ASP A 144 6.72 -29.90 -26.04
N VAL A 145 7.39 -30.58 -25.13
CA VAL A 145 8.29 -31.71 -25.40
C VAL A 145 7.85 -32.94 -24.63
N SER A 146 8.04 -34.11 -25.23
CA SER A 146 7.81 -35.39 -24.57
C SER A 146 9.09 -35.93 -23.94
N ALA A 147 8.99 -36.69 -22.86
CA ALA A 147 10.14 -37.39 -22.26
C ALA A 147 10.87 -38.22 -23.32
N GLY A 148 12.21 -38.10 -23.39
CA GLY A 148 13.05 -38.77 -24.37
C GLY A 148 13.10 -38.12 -25.76
N GLN A 149 12.37 -37.03 -26.01
CA GLN A 149 12.47 -36.29 -27.26
C GLN A 149 13.85 -35.62 -27.39
N VAL A 150 14.45 -35.70 -28.58
CA VAL A 150 15.73 -35.05 -28.87
C VAL A 150 15.55 -33.54 -28.97
N LEU A 151 16.28 -32.79 -28.14
CA LEU A 151 16.23 -31.33 -28.05
C LEU A 151 17.30 -30.67 -28.92
N ALA A 152 18.54 -31.18 -28.85
CA ALA A 152 19.69 -30.72 -29.61
C ALA A 152 20.74 -31.84 -29.70
N THR A 153 21.74 -31.67 -30.55
CA THR A 153 22.89 -32.59 -30.64
C THR A 153 24.13 -31.91 -30.09
N LEU A 154 24.95 -32.60 -29.31
CA LEU A 154 26.18 -32.08 -28.74
C LEU A 154 27.37 -32.81 -29.36
N TYR A 155 28.18 -32.07 -30.11
CA TYR A 155 29.50 -32.51 -30.55
C TYR A 155 30.50 -32.35 -29.40
N SER A 156 30.93 -33.46 -28.78
CA SER A 156 31.91 -33.45 -27.69
C SER A 156 32.91 -34.59 -27.84
N PRO A 157 34.18 -34.29 -28.16
CA PRO A 157 35.25 -35.29 -28.18
C PRO A 157 35.46 -35.97 -26.83
N GLU A 158 35.27 -35.24 -25.72
CA GLU A 158 35.47 -35.75 -24.37
C GLU A 158 34.43 -36.83 -24.02
N LEU A 159 33.13 -36.56 -24.24
CA LEU A 159 32.07 -37.56 -24.01
C LEU A 159 32.26 -38.81 -24.87
N THR A 160 32.76 -38.62 -26.09
CA THR A 160 33.06 -39.72 -27.01
C THR A 160 34.16 -40.61 -26.46
N PHE A 161 35.24 -40.00 -25.95
CA PHE A 161 36.34 -40.72 -25.34
C PHE A 161 35.88 -41.51 -24.10
N GLN A 162 35.10 -40.89 -23.22
CA GLN A 162 34.53 -41.54 -22.03
C GLN A 162 33.61 -42.72 -22.42
N THR A 163 32.73 -42.51 -23.39
CA THR A 163 31.80 -43.53 -23.88
C THR A 163 32.53 -44.73 -24.49
N ARG A 164 33.53 -44.48 -25.34
CA ARG A 164 34.32 -45.56 -25.95
C ARG A 164 35.11 -46.37 -24.93
N ARG A 165 35.67 -45.71 -23.91
CA ARG A 165 36.35 -46.41 -22.80
C ARG A 165 35.40 -47.31 -22.03
N TYR A 166 34.16 -46.84 -21.78
CA TYR A 166 33.13 -47.63 -21.11
C TYR A 166 32.72 -48.86 -21.95
N ILE A 167 32.39 -48.66 -23.23
CA ILE A 167 32.00 -49.75 -24.15
C ILE A 167 33.14 -50.78 -24.30
N PHE A 168 34.38 -50.32 -24.44
CA PHE A 168 35.55 -51.21 -24.57
C PHE A 168 35.72 -52.08 -23.31
N ARG A 169 35.53 -51.51 -22.11
CA ARG A 169 35.53 -52.28 -20.86
C ARG A 169 34.42 -53.33 -20.84
N ASP A 170 33.20 -52.95 -21.20
CA ASP A 170 32.05 -53.87 -21.18
C ASP A 170 32.28 -55.05 -22.11
N ARG A 171 32.75 -54.78 -23.34
CA ARG A 171 33.12 -55.83 -24.30
C ARG A 171 34.21 -56.75 -23.74
N ILE A 172 35.24 -56.21 -23.09
CA ILE A 172 36.28 -57.03 -22.44
C ILE A 172 35.70 -57.84 -21.28
N THR A 173 34.82 -57.26 -20.47
CA THR A 173 34.23 -57.94 -19.31
C THR A 173 33.32 -59.09 -19.77
N GLU A 174 32.51 -58.86 -20.82
CA GLU A 174 31.67 -59.87 -21.45
C GLU A 174 32.49 -60.99 -22.09
N GLN A 175 33.62 -60.68 -22.73
CA GLN A 175 34.47 -61.67 -23.41
C GLN A 175 35.39 -62.45 -22.47
N SER A 176 35.89 -61.83 -21.40
CA SER A 176 36.91 -62.41 -20.53
C SER A 176 36.38 -62.93 -19.19
N GLY A 177 35.14 -62.57 -18.81
CA GLY A 177 34.55 -62.95 -17.52
C GLY A 177 35.28 -62.40 -16.28
N GLN A 178 36.35 -61.63 -16.44
CA GLN A 178 37.11 -61.00 -15.37
C GLN A 178 36.78 -59.51 -15.28
N SER A 179 36.28 -59.09 -14.12
CA SER A 179 36.05 -57.68 -13.80
C SER A 179 37.39 -56.95 -13.64
N MET A 180 37.76 -56.16 -14.64
CA MET A 180 38.94 -55.28 -14.57
C MET A 180 38.76 -54.21 -13.48
N PRO A 181 39.71 -54.04 -12.54
CA PRO A 181 39.63 -52.97 -11.54
C PRO A 181 39.83 -51.59 -12.18
N MET A 182 39.02 -50.62 -11.76
CA MET A 182 39.07 -49.22 -12.21
C MET A 182 40.43 -48.58 -11.86
N PRO A 183 41.12 -47.90 -12.79
CA PRO A 183 42.19 -46.98 -12.42
C PRO A 183 41.61 -45.83 -11.58
N GLY A 184 42.20 -45.57 -10.41
CA GLY A 184 41.68 -44.75 -9.30
C GLY A 184 41.33 -43.27 -9.57
N ALA A 185 41.30 -42.81 -10.82
CA ALA A 185 40.81 -41.46 -11.18
C ALA A 185 39.28 -41.39 -11.35
N ILE A 186 38.58 -42.53 -11.39
CA ILE A 186 37.13 -42.58 -11.66
C ILE A 186 36.30 -43.01 -10.42
N LEU A 187 36.89 -42.95 -9.22
CA LEU A 187 36.12 -43.11 -7.96
C LEU A 187 35.52 -41.79 -7.46
N GLY A 188 35.98 -40.64 -7.95
CA GLY A 188 35.36 -39.34 -7.66
C GLY A 188 34.08 -39.14 -8.47
N SER A 189 34.16 -39.26 -9.80
CA SER A 189 33.03 -38.96 -10.69
C SER A 189 31.95 -40.05 -10.73
N THR A 190 32.29 -41.33 -10.57
CA THR A 190 31.28 -42.40 -10.55
C THR A 190 30.56 -42.49 -9.20
N ARG A 191 31.23 -42.24 -8.08
CA ARG A 191 30.53 -42.07 -6.79
C ARG A 191 29.70 -40.80 -6.77
N GLN A 192 30.11 -39.72 -7.43
CA GLN A 192 29.32 -38.49 -7.46
C GLN A 192 28.07 -38.62 -8.37
N MET A 193 28.14 -39.42 -9.44
CA MET A 193 26.97 -39.81 -10.25
C MET A 193 26.07 -40.87 -9.59
N GLN A 194 26.57 -41.65 -8.63
CA GLN A 194 25.79 -42.67 -7.90
C GLN A 194 25.32 -42.21 -6.51
N ALA A 195 25.97 -41.21 -5.90
CA ALA A 195 25.59 -40.59 -4.63
C ALA A 195 24.47 -39.57 -4.78
N SER A 196 24.16 -39.16 -6.02
CA SER A 196 22.87 -38.59 -6.39
C SER A 196 21.87 -39.75 -6.42
N GLY A 197 21.31 -40.07 -5.25
CA GLY A 197 20.51 -41.27 -4.97
C GLY A 197 19.17 -41.35 -5.71
N GLU A 198 19.21 -41.49 -7.04
CA GLU A 198 18.07 -41.91 -7.84
C GLU A 198 18.33 -43.30 -8.42
N THR A 199 18.10 -44.28 -7.56
CA THR A 199 17.96 -45.68 -7.92
C THR A 199 16.60 -45.87 -8.59
N SER A 200 16.46 -45.48 -9.86
CA SER A 200 15.45 -46.04 -10.77
C SER A 200 15.69 -45.67 -12.24
N ARG A 201 16.19 -46.67 -12.99
CA ARG A 201 15.87 -46.93 -14.40
C ARG A 201 16.48 -46.10 -15.52
N THR A 202 17.57 -45.36 -15.30
CA THR A 202 18.49 -45.10 -16.42
C THR A 202 19.75 -45.93 -16.19
N ARG A 203 19.73 -47.13 -16.77
CA ARG A 203 20.92 -47.73 -17.40
C ARG A 203 21.75 -46.55 -17.96
N PRO A 204 23.07 -46.43 -17.67
CA PRO A 204 23.90 -45.40 -18.32
C PRO A 204 23.49 -45.43 -19.78
N LEU A 205 23.04 -44.28 -20.29
CA LEU A 205 22.28 -44.12 -21.53
C LEU A 205 22.56 -45.32 -22.43
N PRO A 206 21.56 -46.07 -22.94
CA PRO A 206 21.84 -46.85 -24.12
C PRO A 206 22.32 -45.81 -25.12
N VAL A 207 23.63 -45.66 -25.25
CA VAL A 207 24.27 -45.21 -26.46
C VAL A 207 23.80 -46.31 -27.37
N THR A 208 22.62 -46.08 -27.95
CA THR A 208 22.09 -46.91 -28.98
C THR A 208 23.24 -46.95 -29.94
N GLU A 209 23.86 -48.12 -30.07
CA GLU A 209 24.55 -48.48 -31.30
C GLU A 209 23.47 -48.34 -32.37
N LYS A 210 23.16 -47.11 -32.79
CA LYS A 210 22.73 -46.87 -34.14
C LYS A 210 24.00 -47.21 -34.90
N PRO A 211 24.03 -48.27 -35.70
CA PRO A 211 25.25 -48.75 -36.37
C PRO A 211 25.89 -47.71 -37.32
N ASN A 212 25.26 -46.52 -37.45
CA ASN A 212 25.62 -45.39 -38.30
C ASN A 212 25.59 -44.01 -37.58
N SER A 213 25.52 -43.92 -36.25
CA SER A 213 25.62 -42.61 -35.58
C SER A 213 27.07 -42.20 -35.41
N ASP A 214 27.43 -41.00 -35.91
CA ASP A 214 28.76 -40.42 -35.74
C ASP A 214 29.10 -40.38 -34.23
N PRO A 215 30.17 -41.06 -33.80
CA PRO A 215 30.51 -41.22 -32.39
C PRO A 215 30.80 -39.90 -31.68
N PHE A 216 31.05 -38.82 -32.42
CA PHE A 216 31.33 -37.50 -31.85
C PHE A 216 30.09 -36.71 -31.47
N TYR A 217 28.90 -37.12 -31.92
CA TYR A 217 27.63 -36.43 -31.73
C TYR A 217 26.74 -37.17 -30.74
N ASN A 218 26.29 -36.47 -29.69
CA ASN A 218 25.43 -37.02 -28.64
C ASN A 218 24.07 -36.30 -28.64
N ASP A 219 22.98 -37.06 -28.74
CA ASP A 219 21.62 -36.50 -28.67
C ASP A 219 21.31 -36.08 -27.22
N LEU A 220 21.00 -34.80 -27.02
CA LEU A 220 20.48 -34.27 -25.76
C LEU A 220 18.97 -34.52 -25.70
N LEU A 221 18.55 -35.36 -24.77
CA LEU A 221 17.15 -35.79 -24.62
C LEU A 221 16.43 -34.98 -23.53
N ALA A 222 15.12 -34.80 -23.69
CA ALA A 222 14.26 -34.28 -22.62
C ALA A 222 14.15 -35.30 -21.47
N THR A 223 14.39 -34.85 -20.23
CA THR A 223 14.32 -35.72 -19.03
C THR A 223 12.88 -36.10 -18.66
N HIS A 224 11.92 -35.20 -18.91
CA HIS A 224 10.51 -35.40 -18.66
C HIS A 224 9.66 -34.66 -19.71
N SER A 225 8.36 -34.99 -19.77
CA SER A 225 7.41 -34.28 -20.63
C SER A 225 6.99 -32.95 -20.01
N GLY A 226 7.00 -31.87 -20.77
CA GLY A 226 6.66 -30.54 -20.28
C GLY A 226 6.86 -29.45 -21.33
N THR A 227 6.73 -28.19 -20.94
CA THR A 227 6.92 -27.03 -21.81
C THR A 227 8.32 -26.46 -21.61
N VAL A 228 9.03 -26.18 -22.71
CA VAL A 228 10.35 -25.53 -22.66
C VAL A 228 10.17 -24.05 -22.31
N THR A 229 10.43 -23.65 -21.07
CA THR A 229 10.31 -22.25 -20.63
C THR A 229 11.47 -21.38 -21.07
N GLU A 230 12.67 -21.93 -21.16
CA GLU A 230 13.88 -21.18 -21.53
C GLU A 230 14.74 -22.01 -22.48
N ARG A 231 15.26 -21.38 -23.54
CA ARG A 231 16.28 -21.92 -24.44
C ARG A 231 17.45 -20.95 -24.46
N ARG A 232 18.63 -21.38 -23.99
CA ARG A 232 19.85 -20.56 -23.90
C ARG A 232 20.95 -20.98 -24.88
N VAL A 233 20.64 -21.93 -25.76
CA VAL A 233 21.55 -22.46 -26.77
C VAL A 233 21.09 -22.14 -28.19
N PHE A 234 22.06 -21.87 -29.05
CA PHE A 234 21.90 -21.70 -30.49
C PHE A 234 22.71 -22.74 -31.25
N ASP A 235 22.32 -22.96 -32.51
CA ASP A 235 23.05 -23.86 -33.40
C ASP A 235 24.46 -23.33 -33.68
N GLY A 236 25.46 -24.20 -33.63
CA GLY A 236 26.88 -23.88 -33.76
C GLY A 236 27.54 -23.27 -32.51
N GLN A 237 26.80 -23.08 -31.41
CA GLN A 237 27.33 -22.48 -30.18
C GLN A 237 28.23 -23.45 -29.40
N TYR A 238 29.38 -22.98 -28.95
CA TYR A 238 30.22 -23.74 -28.01
C TYR A 238 29.75 -23.54 -26.57
N VAL A 239 29.62 -24.63 -25.81
CA VAL A 239 29.18 -24.66 -24.41
C VAL A 239 30.22 -25.37 -23.55
N SER A 240 30.33 -24.95 -22.30
CA SER A 240 31.16 -25.56 -21.27
C SER A 240 30.34 -26.53 -20.42
N GLU A 241 30.99 -27.46 -19.72
CA GLU A 241 30.32 -28.32 -18.74
C GLU A 241 29.62 -27.47 -17.67
N GLY A 242 28.37 -27.80 -17.38
CA GLY A 242 27.52 -27.06 -16.43
C GLY A 242 26.76 -25.87 -17.02
N ASP A 243 27.00 -25.49 -18.28
CA ASP A 243 26.24 -24.41 -18.93
C ASP A 243 24.76 -24.79 -19.07
N LEU A 244 23.87 -23.86 -18.75
CA LEU A 244 22.42 -24.03 -18.78
C LEU A 244 21.93 -24.04 -20.23
N LEU A 245 21.36 -25.15 -20.71
CA LEU A 245 20.94 -25.29 -22.11
C LEU A 245 19.45 -25.04 -22.30
N PHE A 246 18.62 -25.80 -21.58
CA PHE A 246 17.17 -25.74 -21.65
C PHE A 246 16.58 -25.76 -20.23
N ALA A 247 15.43 -25.11 -20.05
CA ALA A 247 14.60 -25.29 -18.86
C ALA A 247 13.24 -25.83 -19.30
N ILE A 248 12.83 -26.96 -18.73
CA ILE A 248 11.58 -27.66 -19.01
C ILE A 248 10.75 -27.65 -17.74
N VAL A 249 9.47 -27.33 -17.86
CA VAL A 249 8.53 -27.34 -16.75
C VAL A 249 7.30 -28.16 -17.10
N ASP A 250 6.89 -29.06 -16.21
CA ASP A 250 5.59 -29.71 -16.31
C ASP A 250 4.47 -28.74 -15.92
N CYS A 251 3.71 -28.28 -16.92
CA CYS A 251 2.59 -27.35 -16.75
C CYS A 251 1.24 -28.03 -16.46
N SER A 252 1.23 -29.31 -16.03
CA SER A 252 0.00 -30.04 -15.67
C SER A 252 -0.74 -29.44 -14.48
N VAL A 253 0.01 -28.88 -13.53
CA VAL A 253 -0.49 -28.13 -12.38
C VAL A 253 0.21 -26.78 -12.40
N LEU A 254 -0.55 -25.71 -12.27
CA LEU A 254 -0.04 -24.35 -12.17
C LEU A 254 -0.30 -23.79 -10.77
N TRP A 255 0.53 -22.86 -10.34
CA TRP A 255 0.34 -22.16 -9.09
C TRP A 255 -0.42 -20.87 -9.33
N PHE A 256 -1.61 -20.74 -8.78
CA PHE A 256 -2.28 -19.46 -8.64
C PHE A 256 -1.72 -18.74 -7.42
N ARG A 257 -0.90 -17.70 -7.67
CA ARG A 257 -0.35 -16.85 -6.62
C ARG A 257 -1.12 -15.54 -6.56
N PHE A 258 -1.59 -15.20 -5.37
CA PHE A 258 -2.31 -13.97 -5.11
C PHE A 258 -1.89 -13.37 -3.77
N ASP A 259 -2.03 -12.05 -3.66
CA ASP A 259 -1.71 -11.31 -2.45
C ASP A 259 -2.98 -11.11 -1.62
N VAL A 260 -2.87 -11.34 -0.31
CA VAL A 260 -3.98 -11.23 0.65
C VAL A 260 -3.61 -10.24 1.74
N TYR A 261 -4.53 -9.35 2.09
CA TYR A 261 -4.31 -8.39 3.17
C TYR A 261 -4.32 -9.06 4.55
N GLU A 262 -3.55 -8.50 5.49
CA GLU A 262 -3.46 -8.97 6.88
C GLU A 262 -4.84 -9.22 7.54
N GLN A 263 -5.81 -8.33 7.33
CA GLN A 263 -7.17 -8.43 7.86
C GLN A 263 -7.99 -9.60 7.29
N GLN A 264 -7.59 -10.14 6.14
CA GLN A 264 -8.27 -11.23 5.44
C GLN A 264 -7.69 -12.60 5.81
N LEU A 265 -6.49 -12.67 6.40
CA LEU A 265 -5.84 -13.91 6.83
C LEU A 265 -6.69 -14.80 7.74
N PRO A 266 -7.48 -14.28 8.71
CA PRO A 266 -8.28 -15.13 9.59
C PRO A 266 -9.34 -15.98 8.88
N TRP A 267 -9.64 -15.64 7.62
CA TRP A 267 -10.62 -16.36 6.79
C TRP A 267 -9.99 -17.46 5.94
N LEU A 268 -8.67 -17.46 5.79
CA LEU A 268 -7.94 -18.35 4.90
C LEU A 268 -7.28 -19.48 5.67
N ALA A 269 -7.46 -20.70 5.19
CA ALA A 269 -6.81 -21.88 5.72
C ALA A 269 -6.30 -22.77 4.57
N PRO A 270 -5.15 -23.46 4.73
CA PRO A 270 -4.72 -24.48 3.78
C PRO A 270 -5.80 -25.55 3.59
N GLY A 271 -5.97 -26.02 2.35
CA GLY A 271 -6.97 -27.03 1.96
C GLY A 271 -8.33 -26.46 1.55
N GLN A 272 -8.58 -25.16 1.69
CA GLN A 272 -9.80 -24.54 1.18
C GLN A 272 -9.83 -24.52 -0.35
N ARG A 273 -11.01 -24.73 -0.92
CA ARG A 273 -11.26 -24.66 -2.37
C ARG A 273 -11.65 -23.25 -2.78
N LEU A 274 -11.03 -22.73 -3.83
CA LEU A 274 -11.35 -21.44 -4.43
C LEU A 274 -11.62 -21.62 -5.92
N GLU A 275 -12.54 -20.82 -6.43
CA GLU A 275 -12.92 -20.83 -7.84
C GLU A 275 -12.07 -19.79 -8.58
N VAL A 276 -11.24 -20.23 -9.52
CA VAL A 276 -10.40 -19.37 -10.36
C VAL A 276 -11.08 -19.14 -11.70
N THR A 277 -11.31 -17.88 -12.02
CA THR A 277 -11.81 -17.44 -13.32
C THR A 277 -10.73 -16.66 -14.04
N ILE A 278 -10.64 -16.82 -15.36
CA ILE A 278 -9.57 -16.23 -16.15
C ILE A 278 -10.22 -15.30 -17.18
N PRO A 279 -9.92 -13.99 -17.17
CA PRO A 279 -10.54 -13.05 -18.09
C PRO A 279 -10.33 -13.39 -19.58
N SER A 280 -9.24 -14.06 -19.92
CA SER A 280 -8.94 -14.51 -21.29
C SER A 280 -9.74 -15.73 -21.75
N ILE A 281 -10.42 -16.43 -20.84
CA ILE A 281 -11.24 -17.61 -21.10
C ILE A 281 -12.58 -17.44 -20.36
N PRO A 282 -13.46 -16.54 -20.83
CA PRO A 282 -14.72 -16.26 -20.15
C PRO A 282 -15.63 -17.49 -20.12
N GLY A 283 -16.38 -17.66 -19.03
CA GLY A 283 -17.37 -18.73 -18.87
C GLY A 283 -16.79 -20.08 -18.42
N LYS A 284 -15.48 -20.18 -18.16
CA LYS A 284 -14.87 -21.36 -17.51
C LYS A 284 -14.32 -20.99 -16.15
N ALA A 285 -14.69 -21.80 -15.16
CA ALA A 285 -14.16 -21.76 -13.82
C ALA A 285 -13.23 -22.96 -13.59
N PHE A 286 -12.14 -22.74 -12.89
CA PHE A 286 -11.16 -23.76 -12.52
C PHE A 286 -11.13 -23.89 -11.01
N ASP A 287 -11.27 -25.11 -10.52
CA ASP A 287 -11.12 -25.39 -9.10
C ASP A 287 -9.64 -25.29 -8.72
N ALA A 288 -9.36 -24.55 -7.67
CA ALA A 288 -8.03 -24.44 -7.10
C ALA A 288 -8.06 -24.70 -5.59
N THR A 289 -7.00 -25.29 -5.06
CA THR A 289 -6.91 -25.61 -3.63
C THR A 289 -5.75 -24.84 -3.01
N ILE A 290 -6.01 -24.13 -1.90
CA ILE A 290 -4.95 -23.41 -1.18
C ILE A 290 -3.95 -24.43 -0.63
N ALA A 291 -2.73 -24.41 -1.16
CA ALA A 291 -1.68 -25.32 -0.74
C ALA A 291 -0.86 -24.71 0.41
N VAL A 292 -0.42 -23.46 0.24
CA VAL A 292 0.47 -22.79 1.19
C VAL A 292 0.10 -21.32 1.31
N ILE A 293 0.02 -20.86 2.56
CA ILE A 293 0.01 -19.44 2.92
C ILE A 293 1.44 -19.12 3.36
N GLU A 294 2.13 -18.21 2.66
CA GLU A 294 3.52 -17.90 2.99
C GLU A 294 3.60 -17.28 4.42
N PRO A 295 4.56 -17.69 5.26
CA PRO A 295 4.65 -17.17 6.64
C PRO A 295 5.24 -15.76 6.72
N ILE A 296 5.69 -15.20 5.58
CA ILE A 296 6.36 -13.91 5.49
C ILE A 296 5.36 -12.85 5.02
N LEU A 297 5.12 -11.84 5.86
CA LEU A 297 4.34 -10.66 5.52
C LEU A 297 5.24 -9.65 4.77
N ASP A 298 4.79 -9.18 3.61
CA ASP A 298 5.40 -8.04 2.94
C ASP A 298 5.08 -6.76 3.73
N GLN A 299 6.10 -6.17 4.34
CA GLN A 299 5.97 -4.98 5.19
C GLN A 299 5.54 -3.73 4.41
N SER A 300 5.82 -3.67 3.10
CA SER A 300 5.51 -2.51 2.27
C SER A 300 4.03 -2.47 1.89
N THR A 301 3.45 -3.63 1.59
CA THR A 301 2.06 -3.76 1.15
C THR A 301 1.12 -4.27 2.25
N ARG A 302 1.66 -4.75 3.40
CA ARG A 302 0.90 -5.43 4.46
C ARG A 302 0.11 -6.63 3.91
N THR A 303 0.69 -7.32 2.93
CA THR A 303 0.08 -8.50 2.30
C THR A 303 0.91 -9.76 2.54
N VAL A 304 0.21 -10.89 2.57
CA VAL A 304 0.79 -12.23 2.58
C VAL A 304 0.53 -12.88 1.23
N LYS A 305 1.56 -13.53 0.69
CA LYS A 305 1.45 -14.29 -0.54
C LYS A 305 0.80 -15.64 -0.26
N VAL A 306 -0.25 -15.95 -1.00
CA VAL A 306 -0.95 -17.23 -0.92
C VAL A 306 -0.80 -17.97 -2.24
N ARG A 307 -0.51 -19.26 -2.13
CA ARG A 307 -0.36 -20.17 -3.26
C ARG A 307 -1.48 -21.20 -3.24
N ALA A 308 -2.20 -21.28 -4.35
CA ALA A 308 -3.15 -22.34 -4.62
C ALA A 308 -2.75 -23.14 -5.86
N ASP A 309 -3.00 -24.45 -5.82
CA ASP A 309 -2.72 -25.35 -6.93
C ASP A 309 -3.94 -25.42 -7.85
N VAL A 310 -3.73 -25.19 -9.14
CA VAL A 310 -4.75 -25.20 -10.20
C VAL A 310 -4.43 -26.31 -11.18
N GLU A 311 -5.40 -27.19 -11.45
CA GLU A 311 -5.25 -28.21 -12.47
C GLU A 311 -5.37 -27.61 -13.88
N ASN A 312 -4.46 -28.01 -14.78
CA ASN A 312 -4.40 -27.49 -16.14
C ASN A 312 -4.76 -28.60 -17.15
N PRO A 313 -6.02 -28.69 -17.59
CA PRO A 313 -6.45 -29.74 -18.50
C PRO A 313 -5.81 -29.59 -19.88
N ALA A 314 -5.44 -30.72 -20.47
CA ALA A 314 -5.00 -30.79 -21.86
C ALA A 314 -6.21 -30.72 -22.80
N VAL A 315 -6.14 -29.86 -23.82
CA VAL A 315 -7.19 -29.66 -24.82
C VAL A 315 -6.58 -29.86 -26.21
N GLY A 316 -7.27 -30.59 -27.07
CA GLY A 316 -6.84 -30.89 -28.45
C GLY A 316 -7.02 -32.36 -28.82
N ASP A 317 -6.85 -32.66 -30.11
CA ASP A 317 -6.90 -34.03 -30.63
C ASP A 317 -5.73 -34.89 -30.09
N PRO A 318 -5.90 -36.23 -29.99
CA PRO A 318 -4.81 -37.14 -29.63
C PRO A 318 -3.62 -36.96 -30.60
N GLY A 319 -2.54 -36.34 -30.13
CA GLY A 319 -1.36 -36.00 -30.94
C GLY A 319 -1.04 -34.49 -31.04
N GLN A 320 -1.98 -33.60 -30.69
CA GLN A 320 -1.77 -32.13 -30.57
C GLN A 320 -2.39 -31.58 -29.29
N GLN A 321 -2.22 -32.29 -28.18
CA GLN A 321 -2.69 -31.85 -26.88
C GLN A 321 -1.88 -30.65 -26.41
N GLN A 322 -2.56 -29.51 -26.22
CA GLN A 322 -1.98 -28.30 -25.63
C GLN A 322 -2.61 -28.04 -24.27
N ARG A 323 -1.84 -27.44 -23.37
CA ARG A 323 -2.37 -26.98 -22.09
C ARG A 323 -3.26 -25.76 -22.28
N LEU A 324 -4.45 -25.78 -21.69
CA LEU A 324 -5.42 -24.68 -21.82
C LEU A 324 -4.92 -23.41 -21.13
N LEU A 325 -4.33 -23.56 -19.94
CA LEU A 325 -3.82 -22.44 -19.14
C LEU A 325 -2.35 -22.19 -19.46
N ARG A 326 -1.99 -20.91 -19.58
CA ARG A 326 -0.60 -20.47 -19.83
C ARG A 326 -0.02 -19.79 -18.60
N ILE A 327 1.28 -19.97 -18.41
CA ILE A 327 2.05 -19.27 -17.37
C ILE A 327 2.01 -17.75 -17.65
N GLY A 328 1.89 -16.96 -16.60
CA GLY A 328 1.83 -15.50 -16.63
C GLY A 328 0.45 -14.91 -16.90
N MET A 329 -0.59 -15.72 -17.02
CA MET A 329 -1.97 -15.22 -17.12
C MET A 329 -2.43 -14.63 -15.78
N TYR A 330 -3.16 -13.52 -15.85
CA TYR A 330 -3.92 -13.00 -14.72
C TYR A 330 -5.18 -13.82 -14.52
N ALA A 331 -5.54 -14.05 -13.26
CA ALA A 331 -6.75 -14.75 -12.89
C ALA A 331 -7.38 -14.13 -11.64
N ASP A 332 -8.70 -14.24 -11.57
CA ASP A 332 -9.52 -13.77 -10.47
C ASP A 332 -10.04 -14.97 -9.69
N GLY A 333 -9.63 -15.08 -8.43
CA GLY A 333 -10.08 -16.10 -7.49
C GLY A 333 -11.27 -15.60 -6.68
N SER A 334 -12.24 -16.48 -6.44
CA SER A 334 -13.28 -16.26 -5.45
C SER A 334 -13.39 -17.40 -4.47
N LEU A 335 -13.39 -17.03 -3.19
CA LEU A 335 -13.48 -17.94 -2.07
C LEU A 335 -14.65 -17.50 -1.19
N SER A 336 -15.67 -18.34 -1.09
CA SER A 336 -16.77 -18.15 -0.13
C SER A 336 -16.51 -19.00 1.11
N VAL A 337 -16.16 -18.34 2.22
CA VAL A 337 -15.89 -18.97 3.50
C VAL A 337 -17.10 -18.84 4.40
N ARG A 338 -17.56 -19.95 4.98
CA ARG A 338 -18.56 -19.96 6.05
C ARG A 338 -17.84 -20.22 7.37
N ALA A 339 -17.95 -19.27 8.29
CA ALA A 339 -17.47 -19.41 9.65
C ALA A 339 -18.57 -20.01 10.56
N ALA A 340 -18.20 -20.33 11.80
CA ALA A 340 -19.12 -20.83 12.80
C ALA A 340 -20.28 -19.85 13.07
N ASP A 341 -21.34 -20.40 13.66
CA ASP A 341 -22.48 -19.62 14.15
C ASP A 341 -22.04 -18.73 15.31
N VAL A 342 -22.14 -17.43 15.12
CA VAL A 342 -21.68 -16.42 16.07
C VAL A 342 -22.72 -15.32 16.20
N LEU A 343 -22.73 -14.61 17.33
CA LEU A 343 -23.63 -13.46 17.51
C LEU A 343 -23.24 -12.39 16.50
N THR A 344 -24.20 -11.96 15.70
CA THR A 344 -23.96 -11.00 14.61
C THR A 344 -24.79 -9.74 14.74
N VAL A 345 -24.19 -8.62 14.34
CA VAL A 345 -24.89 -7.35 14.11
C VAL A 345 -24.65 -6.88 12.68
N PRO A 346 -25.64 -6.21 12.04
CA PRO A 346 -25.46 -5.65 10.70
C PRO A 346 -24.30 -4.66 10.65
N ARG A 347 -23.55 -4.64 9.54
CA ARG A 347 -22.40 -3.74 9.39
C ARG A 347 -22.77 -2.26 9.49
N SER A 348 -23.95 -1.90 8.99
CA SER A 348 -24.46 -0.53 9.04
C SER A 348 -24.84 -0.07 10.45
N ALA A 349 -25.05 -0.98 11.40
CA ALA A 349 -25.40 -0.62 12.78
C ALA A 349 -24.20 -0.15 13.61
N VAL A 350 -22.98 -0.50 13.20
CA VAL A 350 -21.74 -0.22 13.91
C VAL A 350 -21.18 1.14 13.49
N LEU A 351 -20.87 1.98 14.48
CA LEU A 351 -20.25 3.29 14.31
C LEU A 351 -18.84 3.33 14.89
N PHE A 352 -17.96 4.10 14.25
CA PHE A 352 -16.55 4.29 14.66
C PHE A 352 -16.24 5.79 14.83
N PRO A 353 -16.73 6.45 15.90
CA PRO A 353 -16.42 7.84 16.18
C PRO A 353 -14.96 8.07 16.63
N GLY A 354 -14.17 7.00 16.81
CA GLY A 354 -12.77 7.07 17.23
C GLY A 354 -12.10 5.68 17.18
N SER A 355 -11.37 5.32 18.24
CA SER A 355 -10.67 4.02 18.35
C SER A 355 -11.57 2.85 18.76
N HIS A 356 -12.78 3.12 19.26
CA HIS A 356 -13.72 2.12 19.73
C HIS A 356 -14.96 2.06 18.83
N ALA A 357 -15.55 0.86 18.73
CA ALA A 357 -16.79 0.64 18.02
C ALA A 357 -17.99 0.81 18.95
N TYR A 358 -19.05 1.45 18.47
CA TYR A 358 -20.29 1.67 19.21
C TYR A 358 -21.50 1.22 18.39
N VAL A 359 -22.54 0.79 19.08
CA VAL A 359 -23.85 0.44 18.51
C VAL A 359 -24.94 1.09 19.36
N TYR A 360 -26.03 1.51 18.72
CA TYR A 360 -27.23 1.97 19.43
C TYR A 360 -28.22 0.83 19.60
N VAL A 361 -28.55 0.52 20.86
CA VAL A 361 -29.55 -0.50 21.21
C VAL A 361 -30.87 0.18 21.54
N ALA A 362 -31.95 -0.24 20.87
CA ALA A 362 -33.30 0.25 21.14
C ALA A 362 -33.88 -0.42 22.39
N LYS A 363 -34.06 0.33 23.47
CA LYS A 363 -34.70 -0.15 24.71
C LYS A 363 -36.21 0.07 24.70
N ALA A 364 -36.66 1.18 24.11
CA ALA A 364 -38.07 1.53 23.95
C ALA A 364 -38.26 2.39 22.69
N PRO A 365 -39.50 2.54 22.17
CA PRO A 365 -39.76 3.38 21.01
C PRO A 365 -39.29 4.82 21.23
N GLY A 366 -38.23 5.23 20.52
CA GLY A 366 -37.63 6.56 20.66
C GLY A 366 -36.59 6.69 21.78
N ALA A 367 -36.16 5.60 22.42
CA ALA A 367 -35.08 5.59 23.40
C ALA A 367 -33.98 4.63 22.98
N TYR A 368 -32.78 5.17 22.74
CA TYR A 368 -31.63 4.45 22.21
C TYR A 368 -30.44 4.56 23.16
N GLU A 369 -29.91 3.43 23.60
CA GLU A 369 -28.74 3.35 24.47
C GLU A 369 -27.49 3.24 23.61
N MET A 370 -26.52 4.14 23.79
CA MET A 370 -25.22 4.02 23.15
C MET A 370 -24.38 2.98 23.91
N ARG A 371 -23.87 1.97 23.22
CA ARG A 371 -23.06 0.95 23.87
C ARG A 371 -21.80 0.63 23.09
N GLN A 372 -20.68 0.54 23.80
CA GLN A 372 -19.41 0.10 23.24
C GLN A 372 -19.45 -1.40 22.95
N VAL A 373 -18.92 -1.81 21.80
CA VAL A 373 -18.88 -3.21 21.38
C VAL A 373 -17.45 -3.65 21.03
N GLU A 374 -17.09 -4.87 21.43
CA GLU A 374 -15.87 -5.55 20.97
C GLU A 374 -16.24 -6.40 19.75
N LEU A 375 -15.68 -6.06 18.59
CA LEU A 375 -15.96 -6.75 17.33
C LEU A 375 -14.93 -7.84 17.06
N GLY A 376 -15.39 -8.93 16.44
CA GLY A 376 -14.58 -10.04 15.96
C GLY A 376 -14.37 -10.01 14.45
N ARG A 377 -14.57 -11.17 13.81
CA ARG A 377 -14.40 -11.31 12.36
C ARG A 377 -15.46 -10.52 11.58
N GLN A 378 -15.03 -9.99 10.44
CA GLN A 378 -15.87 -9.21 9.53
C GLN A 378 -16.47 -10.06 8.41
N GLY A 379 -17.78 -10.29 8.42
CA GLY A 379 -18.48 -10.92 7.29
C GLY A 379 -18.80 -9.95 6.15
N ASP A 380 -19.52 -10.44 5.15
CA ASP A 380 -19.95 -9.61 4.00
C ASP A 380 -20.92 -8.51 4.46
N GLU A 381 -22.01 -8.90 5.11
CA GLU A 381 -23.10 -8.01 5.55
C GLU A 381 -23.13 -7.75 7.07
N HIS A 382 -22.50 -8.62 7.86
CA HIS A 382 -22.59 -8.62 9.33
C HIS A 382 -21.20 -8.63 9.98
N TRP A 383 -21.12 -8.14 11.21
CA TRP A 383 -19.96 -8.28 12.10
C TRP A 383 -20.24 -9.32 13.17
N GLU A 384 -19.21 -10.10 13.53
CA GLU A 384 -19.19 -10.88 14.76
C GLU A 384 -19.05 -9.94 15.97
N VAL A 385 -19.90 -10.14 16.98
CA VAL A 385 -19.82 -9.42 18.26
C VAL A 385 -19.24 -10.36 19.31
N LEU A 386 -18.13 -9.95 19.93
CA LEU A 386 -17.51 -10.69 21.04
C LEU A 386 -18.09 -10.25 22.38
N LYS A 387 -18.30 -8.94 22.56
CA LYS A 387 -18.93 -8.36 23.75
C LYS A 387 -19.69 -7.08 23.42
N GLY A 388 -20.68 -6.77 24.25
CA GLY A 388 -21.42 -5.51 24.24
C GLY A 388 -22.87 -5.66 23.81
N VAL A 389 -23.25 -6.64 22.99
CA VAL A 389 -24.66 -6.86 22.60
C VAL A 389 -25.07 -8.26 23.00
N GLU A 390 -26.30 -8.42 23.45
CA GLU A 390 -26.89 -9.73 23.76
C GLU A 390 -27.82 -10.21 22.64
N GLU A 391 -28.00 -11.52 22.55
CA GLU A 391 -28.95 -12.10 21.58
C GLU A 391 -30.38 -11.64 21.87
N GLY A 392 -31.10 -11.21 20.84
CA GLY A 392 -32.46 -10.65 20.94
C GLY A 392 -32.53 -9.13 21.09
N GLU A 393 -31.41 -8.45 21.35
CA GLU A 393 -31.39 -6.99 21.41
C GLU A 393 -31.56 -6.36 20.01
N HIS A 394 -32.36 -5.30 19.93
CA HIS A 394 -32.64 -4.60 18.68
C HIS A 394 -31.64 -3.47 18.47
N VAL A 395 -30.76 -3.62 17.49
CA VAL A 395 -29.73 -2.64 17.14
C VAL A 395 -30.18 -1.73 16.01
N VAL A 396 -29.85 -0.44 16.07
CA VAL A 396 -30.22 0.53 15.04
C VAL A 396 -29.33 0.38 13.81
N VAL A 397 -29.92 0.06 12.67
CA VAL A 397 -29.27 -0.17 11.37
C VAL A 397 -29.28 1.09 10.51
N THR A 398 -30.40 1.81 10.49
CA THR A 398 -30.58 3.05 9.72
C THR A 398 -30.87 4.20 10.67
N GLY A 399 -30.31 5.38 10.44
CA GLY A 399 -30.52 6.57 11.28
C GLY A 399 -29.63 6.66 12.53
N ASN A 400 -28.68 5.73 12.70
CA ASN A 400 -27.73 5.71 13.81
C ASN A 400 -26.82 6.95 13.87
N VAL A 401 -26.37 7.51 12.74
CA VAL A 401 -25.57 8.76 12.70
C VAL A 401 -26.35 9.98 13.20
N LEU A 402 -27.66 10.04 12.92
CA LEU A 402 -28.51 11.13 13.40
C LEU A 402 -28.74 11.02 14.91
N ILE A 403 -28.91 9.79 15.41
CA ILE A 403 -28.99 9.51 16.85
C ILE A 403 -27.68 9.88 17.53
N ASP A 404 -26.52 9.56 16.93
CA ASP A 404 -25.20 9.95 17.44
C ASP A 404 -25.02 11.46 17.49
N SER A 405 -25.40 12.16 16.42
CA SER A 405 -25.37 13.63 16.39
C SER A 405 -26.24 14.23 17.51
N GLN A 406 -27.43 13.68 17.74
CA GLN A 406 -28.29 14.09 18.84
C GLN A 406 -27.68 13.76 20.20
N ALA A 407 -27.04 12.59 20.35
CA ALA A 407 -26.33 12.18 21.57
C ALA A 407 -25.22 13.17 21.92
N GLN A 408 -24.43 13.58 20.93
CA GLN A 408 -23.35 14.55 21.09
C GLN A 408 -23.87 15.94 21.46
N LEU A 409 -24.99 16.38 20.86
CA LEU A 409 -25.63 17.66 21.22
C LEU A 409 -26.17 17.66 22.66
N VAL A 410 -26.77 16.55 23.10
CA VAL A 410 -27.27 16.42 24.47
C VAL A 410 -26.11 16.38 25.47
N ARG A 411 -25.04 15.63 25.16
CA ARG A 411 -23.81 15.58 25.98
C ARG A 411 -23.08 16.91 26.03
N GLY A 412 -23.05 17.66 24.94
CA GLY A 412 -22.41 18.98 24.86
C GLY A 412 -23.10 20.09 25.67
N ASN A 413 -24.35 19.88 26.11
CA ASN A 413 -25.16 20.86 26.84
C ASN A 413 -25.18 20.67 28.37
N VAL A 414 -24.37 19.76 28.92
CA VAL A 414 -24.26 19.54 30.38
C VAL A 414 -22.92 20.11 30.88
N PRO A 415 -22.92 21.07 31.82
CA PRO A 415 -21.70 21.43 32.54
C PRO A 415 -21.21 20.18 33.28
N GLU A 416 -19.96 19.80 33.03
CA GLU A 416 -19.26 18.65 33.59
C GLU A 416 -19.54 18.48 35.09
N LEU A 417 -20.52 17.62 35.41
CA LEU A 417 -20.85 17.22 36.77
C LEU A 417 -20.28 15.82 36.96
N LYS A 418 -19.24 15.75 37.80
CA LYS A 418 -18.58 14.55 38.30
C LYS A 418 -19.55 13.38 38.48
N GLN A 419 -19.33 12.31 37.72
CA GLN A 419 -19.86 11.00 38.05
C GLN A 419 -19.37 10.56 39.45
N PRO A 420 -20.22 9.89 40.27
CA PRO A 420 -19.80 9.38 41.56
C PRO A 420 -18.87 8.17 41.38
N ALA A 421 -17.62 8.34 41.79
CA ALA A 421 -16.67 7.27 41.95
C ALA A 421 -17.07 6.37 43.13
N ALA A 422 -17.76 5.27 42.86
CA ALA A 422 -17.88 4.14 43.77
C ALA A 422 -18.15 2.88 42.94
N ASP A 423 -17.08 2.26 42.45
CA ASP A 423 -16.88 0.79 42.37
C ASP A 423 -15.73 0.36 41.45
N SER A 424 -15.09 1.28 40.72
CA SER A 424 -13.89 0.97 39.92
C SER A 424 -12.56 1.10 40.70
N ALA A 425 -12.59 1.37 42.00
CA ALA A 425 -11.42 1.71 42.81
C ALA A 425 -10.54 0.52 43.24
N ARG A 426 -10.50 -0.59 42.50
CA ARG A 426 -9.59 -1.71 42.85
C ARG A 426 -8.76 -2.33 41.73
N GLN A 427 -8.88 -1.89 40.47
CA GLN A 427 -8.08 -2.49 39.39
C GLN A 427 -7.50 -1.52 38.36
N ALA A 428 -7.49 -0.22 38.63
CA ALA A 428 -6.80 0.78 37.79
C ALA A 428 -5.88 1.69 38.62
N GLU A 429 -5.03 1.09 39.46
CA GLU A 429 -3.80 1.72 39.92
C GLU A 429 -2.66 1.31 38.98
N SER A 430 -2.59 1.95 37.80
CA SER A 430 -1.31 2.32 37.18
C SER A 430 -1.54 3.44 36.15
N ASP A 431 -1.08 4.63 36.52
CA ASP A 431 -0.67 5.76 35.68
C ASP A 431 -1.75 6.55 34.90
N SER A 432 -2.37 7.52 35.59
CA SER A 432 -2.73 8.80 34.97
C SER A 432 -2.49 9.94 35.97
N GLU A 433 -1.43 10.72 35.74
CA GLU A 433 -1.14 11.95 36.51
C GLU A 433 -2.24 13.02 36.33
N PRO A 434 -2.51 13.87 37.34
CA PRO A 434 -3.55 14.89 37.27
C PRO A 434 -3.21 15.98 36.24
N ALA A 435 -4.21 16.45 35.49
CA ALA A 435 -4.09 17.55 34.54
C ALA A 435 -3.59 18.85 35.22
N ILE A 436 -2.57 19.48 34.64
CA ILE A 436 -1.90 20.64 35.22
C ILE A 436 -2.67 21.92 34.85
N VAL A 437 -3.25 22.61 35.84
CA VAL A 437 -3.96 23.87 35.62
C VAL A 437 -3.02 25.07 35.81
N LEU A 438 -2.81 25.86 34.76
CA LEU A 438 -1.99 27.08 34.79
C LEU A 438 -2.65 28.21 35.60
N SER A 439 -1.87 28.89 36.45
CA SER A 439 -2.27 30.12 37.12
C SER A 439 -2.42 31.30 36.13
N GLU A 440 -3.12 32.37 36.53
CA GLU A 440 -3.33 33.54 35.68
C GLU A 440 -2.01 34.25 35.30
N THR A 441 -1.03 34.26 36.20
CA THR A 441 0.31 34.82 35.93
C THR A 441 1.08 33.98 34.93
N GLN A 442 0.99 32.64 35.03
CA GLN A 442 1.61 31.70 34.09
C GLN A 442 0.95 31.78 32.71
N TYR A 443 -0.38 31.82 32.67
CA TYR A 443 -1.15 31.96 31.43
C TYR A 443 -0.76 33.23 30.66
N ASN A 444 -0.69 34.37 31.35
CA ASN A 444 -0.30 35.65 30.74
C ASN A 444 1.16 35.64 30.25
N ALA A 445 2.06 34.99 30.99
CA ALA A 445 3.46 34.84 30.58
C ALA A 445 3.62 33.95 29.34
N VAL A 446 2.90 32.82 29.28
CA VAL A 446 2.84 31.93 28.10
C VAL A 446 2.25 32.66 26.90
N GLY A 447 1.12 33.34 27.07
CA GLY A 447 0.46 34.09 25.99
C GLY A 447 1.38 35.13 25.37
N ARG A 448 2.06 35.94 26.20
CA ARG A 448 3.02 36.96 25.73
C ARG A 448 4.21 36.35 25.01
N PHE A 449 4.72 35.20 25.46
CA PHE A 449 5.81 34.51 24.79
C PHE A 449 5.38 33.98 23.42
N LEU A 450 4.22 33.33 23.32
CA LEU A 450 3.70 32.80 22.07
C LEU A 450 3.35 33.89 21.07
N GLU A 451 2.86 35.05 21.51
CA GLU A 451 2.60 36.19 20.64
C GLU A 451 3.90 36.70 19.97
N VAL A 452 4.99 36.81 20.73
CA VAL A 452 6.28 37.23 20.17
C VAL A 452 6.89 36.15 19.27
N ALA A 453 6.74 34.88 19.62
CA ALA A 453 7.21 33.75 18.80
C ALA A 453 6.43 33.61 17.47
N ASP A 454 5.12 33.89 17.47
CA ASP A 454 4.31 33.99 16.25
C ASP A 454 4.77 35.16 15.38
N GLY A 455 5.10 36.30 15.98
CA GLY A 455 5.70 37.45 15.29
C GLY A 455 7.02 37.14 14.57
N ILE A 456 7.90 36.36 15.20
CA ILE A 456 9.14 35.85 14.57
C ILE A 456 8.82 34.97 13.36
N SER A 457 7.88 34.04 13.52
CA SER A 457 7.46 33.13 12.45
C SER A 457 6.82 33.90 11.28
N ALA A 458 6.00 34.93 11.58
CA ALA A 458 5.40 35.80 10.59
C ALA A 458 6.43 36.66 9.85
N ALA A 459 7.43 37.21 10.55
CA ALA A 459 8.50 38.00 9.94
C ALA A 459 9.39 37.15 9.01
N LEU A 460 9.70 35.91 9.40
CA LEU A 460 10.43 34.95 8.56
C LEU A 460 9.61 34.49 7.35
N ALA A 461 8.30 34.33 7.51
CA ALA A 461 7.40 34.02 6.40
C ALA A 461 7.28 35.19 5.41
N ALA A 462 7.39 36.43 5.89
CA ALA A 462 7.35 37.65 5.07
C ALA A 462 8.72 38.10 4.53
N ASP A 463 9.80 37.35 4.78
CA ASP A 463 11.18 37.73 4.42
C ASP A 463 11.60 39.12 4.94
N ASN A 464 11.05 39.55 6.10
CA ASN A 464 11.24 40.89 6.63
C ASN A 464 12.26 40.92 7.80
N VAL A 465 13.51 41.27 7.49
CA VAL A 465 14.62 41.32 8.47
C VAL A 465 14.39 42.36 9.56
N ALA A 466 13.80 43.52 9.23
CA ALA A 466 13.58 44.59 10.20
C ALA A 466 12.54 44.19 11.27
N GLN A 467 11.43 43.57 10.84
CA GLN A 467 10.43 43.02 11.77
C GLN A 467 10.99 41.87 12.59
N LEU A 468 11.80 41.01 11.95
CA LEU A 468 12.45 39.89 12.62
C LEU A 468 13.39 40.35 13.74
N GLU A 469 14.21 41.38 13.50
CA GLU A 469 15.10 41.96 14.51
C GLU A 469 14.32 42.58 15.68
N GLN A 470 13.21 43.26 15.37
CA GLN A 470 12.31 43.83 16.39
C GLN A 470 11.72 42.74 17.30
N HIS A 471 11.16 41.68 16.72
CA HIS A 471 10.58 40.58 17.49
C HIS A 471 11.64 39.78 18.26
N ALA A 472 12.84 39.58 17.69
CA ALA A 472 13.95 38.93 18.38
C ALA A 472 14.41 39.69 19.64
N LYS A 473 14.43 41.04 19.60
CA LYS A 473 14.71 41.87 20.79
C LYS A 473 13.63 41.71 21.87
N MET A 474 12.35 41.66 21.46
CA MET A 474 11.23 41.46 22.38
C MET A 474 11.24 40.04 22.97
N LEU A 475 11.69 39.04 22.22
CA LEU A 475 11.69 37.63 22.61
C LEU A 475 12.52 37.39 23.88
N GLY A 476 13.69 38.03 24.02
CA GLY A 476 14.52 37.90 25.22
C GLY A 476 13.80 38.35 26.51
N THR A 477 13.03 39.44 26.43
CA THR A 477 12.23 39.92 27.57
C THR A 477 11.06 38.99 27.89
N ALA A 478 10.37 38.48 26.86
CA ALA A 478 9.26 37.55 27.03
C ALA A 478 9.73 36.20 27.57
N ALA A 479 10.85 35.67 27.09
CA ALA A 479 11.46 34.43 27.57
C ALA A 479 11.90 34.55 29.04
N SER A 480 12.46 35.70 29.44
CA SER A 480 12.84 35.93 30.84
C SER A 480 11.63 35.98 31.77
N SER A 481 10.52 36.61 31.32
CA SER A 481 9.25 36.62 32.05
C SER A 481 8.62 35.23 32.14
N LEU A 482 8.74 34.41 31.09
CA LEU A 482 8.24 33.04 31.06
C LEU A 482 9.02 32.16 32.05
N GLY A 483 10.35 32.21 32.01
CA GLY A 483 11.19 31.46 32.96
C GLY A 483 10.92 31.83 34.43
N ALA A 484 10.68 33.11 34.71
CA ALA A 484 10.34 33.56 36.07
C ALA A 484 8.95 33.10 36.56
N ALA A 485 8.01 32.78 35.65
CA ALA A 485 6.66 32.36 36.00
C ALA A 485 6.56 30.87 36.37
N PHE A 486 7.57 30.06 36.03
CA PHE A 486 7.60 28.61 36.29
C PHE A 486 8.76 28.25 37.22
N SER A 487 8.45 27.91 38.48
CA SER A 487 9.44 27.42 39.44
C SER A 487 10.02 26.06 39.04
N ALA A 488 11.18 25.70 39.60
CA ALA A 488 11.87 24.43 39.33
C ALA A 488 11.01 23.19 39.68
N ASP A 489 10.06 23.34 40.59
CA ASP A 489 9.16 22.26 41.04
C ASP A 489 7.94 22.07 40.11
N HIS A 490 7.76 22.92 39.09
CA HIS A 490 6.64 22.81 38.17
C HIS A 490 6.88 21.70 37.13
N PRO A 491 5.91 20.82 36.82
CA PRO A 491 6.13 19.71 35.88
C PRO A 491 6.57 20.13 34.46
N TRP A 492 6.17 21.32 34.04
CA TRP A 492 6.56 21.91 32.74
C TRP A 492 7.85 22.74 32.77
N HIS A 493 8.57 22.81 33.90
CA HIS A 493 9.79 23.62 34.01
C HIS A 493 10.81 23.26 32.93
N ALA A 494 11.04 21.97 32.68
CA ALA A 494 11.97 21.50 31.65
C ALA A 494 11.57 21.93 30.22
N LEU A 495 10.27 21.92 29.91
CA LEU A 495 9.74 22.36 28.60
C LEU A 495 9.91 23.87 28.44
N VAL A 496 9.60 24.63 29.49
CA VAL A 496 9.77 26.08 29.53
C VAL A 496 11.25 26.46 29.42
N GLU A 497 12.14 25.77 30.12
CA GLU A 497 13.58 26.01 30.06
C GLU A 497 14.15 25.73 28.65
N SER A 498 13.67 24.68 27.98
CA SER A 498 14.02 24.37 26.58
C SER A 498 13.57 25.47 25.60
N ALA A 499 12.37 26.02 25.79
CA ALA A 499 11.87 27.14 25.00
C ALA A 499 12.63 28.46 25.30
N VAL A 500 12.94 28.73 26.57
CA VAL A 500 13.68 29.94 26.98
C VAL A 500 15.13 29.91 26.54
N SER A 501 15.81 28.77 26.66
CA SER A 501 17.22 28.62 26.25
C SER A 501 17.42 28.78 24.74
N SER A 502 16.45 28.33 23.93
CA SER A 502 16.45 28.51 22.47
C SER A 502 16.00 29.90 22.01
N SER A 503 15.58 30.78 22.93
CA SER A 503 15.14 32.14 22.64
C SER A 503 16.28 33.17 22.52
N LYS A 504 17.54 32.74 22.56
CA LYS A 504 18.72 33.60 22.37
C LYS A 504 19.07 33.73 20.89
N TRP A 505 18.71 34.86 20.30
CA TRP A 505 18.97 35.14 18.89
C TRP A 505 20.18 36.07 18.71
N PRO A 506 21.14 35.75 17.82
CA PRO A 506 22.23 36.65 17.47
C PRO A 506 21.69 37.86 16.68
N SER A 507 22.53 38.89 16.50
CA SER A 507 22.18 40.01 15.60
C SER A 507 21.92 39.49 14.19
N ILE A 508 20.74 39.77 13.65
CA ILE A 508 20.22 39.14 12.45
C ILE A 508 20.51 40.03 11.24
N VAL A 509 21.51 39.64 10.45
CA VAL A 509 21.90 40.36 9.22
C VAL A 509 21.46 39.60 7.96
N ASP A 510 21.25 38.29 8.07
CA ASP A 510 20.96 37.38 6.96
C ASP A 510 19.78 36.45 7.30
N LEU A 511 18.84 36.30 6.35
CA LEU A 511 17.64 35.47 6.50
C LEU A 511 17.98 33.97 6.55
N ASP A 512 19.01 33.53 5.83
CA ASP A 512 19.39 32.12 5.82
C ASP A 512 20.06 31.71 7.13
N ALA A 513 20.90 32.59 7.70
CA ALA A 513 21.38 32.45 9.06
C ALA A 513 20.23 32.46 10.09
N ALA A 514 19.24 33.35 9.92
CA ALA A 514 18.09 33.42 10.82
C ALA A 514 17.25 32.14 10.82
N ARG A 515 17.02 31.54 9.64
CA ARG A 515 16.27 30.27 9.50
C ARG A 515 16.97 29.08 10.14
N LYS A 516 18.30 29.08 10.16
CA LYS A 516 19.09 28.06 10.87
C LYS A 516 18.92 28.17 12.38
N VAL A 517 18.85 29.39 12.92
CA VAL A 517 18.57 29.64 14.34
C VAL A 517 17.10 29.35 14.69
N PHE A 518 16.18 29.63 13.76
CA PHE A 518 14.75 29.38 13.92
C PHE A 518 14.42 27.89 14.09
N LEU A 519 15.18 26.98 13.48
CA LEU A 519 14.88 25.55 13.50
C LEU A 519 14.87 24.92 14.90
N PRO A 520 15.95 25.03 15.72
CA PRO A 520 15.91 24.53 17.10
C PRO A 520 14.90 25.30 17.96
N PHE A 521 14.74 26.61 17.73
CA PHE A 521 13.75 27.43 18.46
C PHE A 521 12.31 26.94 18.22
N SER A 522 11.91 26.82 16.96
CA SER A 522 10.57 26.39 16.55
C SER A 522 10.23 24.98 17.03
N THR A 523 11.21 24.07 17.03
CA THR A 523 11.03 22.70 17.58
C THR A 523 10.68 22.73 19.07
N ASN A 524 11.46 23.46 19.88
CA ASN A 524 11.24 23.53 21.32
C ASN A 524 9.93 24.24 21.68
N VAL A 525 9.57 25.29 20.91
CA VAL A 525 8.32 26.01 21.13
C VAL A 525 7.11 25.15 20.73
N VAL A 526 7.21 24.36 19.66
CA VAL A 526 6.14 23.42 19.28
C VAL A 526 5.91 22.35 20.34
N GLU A 527 6.96 21.85 21.00
CA GLU A 527 6.83 20.88 22.10
C GLU A 527 6.04 21.47 23.29
N LEU A 528 6.31 22.74 23.62
CA LEU A 528 5.54 23.49 24.62
C LEU A 528 4.09 23.70 24.16
N VAL A 529 3.85 24.11 22.91
CA VAL A 529 2.51 24.34 22.36
C VAL A 529 1.68 23.06 22.29
N GLN A 530 2.29 21.92 21.96
CA GLN A 530 1.59 20.63 21.95
C GLN A 530 1.12 20.25 23.35
N SER A 531 1.97 20.44 24.37
CA SER A 531 1.61 20.19 25.77
C SER A 531 0.51 21.15 26.26
N LEU A 532 0.58 22.42 25.86
CA LEU A 532 -0.46 23.42 26.16
C LEU A 532 -1.80 23.08 25.52
N ARG A 533 -1.81 22.61 24.26
CA ARG A 533 -3.03 22.22 23.54
C ARG A 533 -3.72 20.99 24.14
N SER A 534 -2.95 20.07 24.74
CA SER A 534 -3.51 18.85 25.35
C SER A 534 -4.06 19.08 26.75
N GLU A 535 -3.47 20.00 27.51
CA GLU A 535 -3.78 20.15 28.94
C GLU A 535 -4.64 21.39 29.26
N ASP A 536 -4.70 22.41 28.39
CA ASP A 536 -5.50 23.63 28.63
C ASP A 536 -6.33 24.03 27.39
N ALA A 537 -7.65 23.98 27.53
CA ALA A 537 -8.61 24.31 26.47
C ALA A 537 -8.46 25.74 25.91
N ARG A 538 -7.88 26.68 26.68
CA ARG A 538 -7.65 28.06 26.24
C ARG A 538 -6.66 28.17 25.08
N PHE A 539 -5.79 27.17 24.90
CA PHE A 539 -4.80 27.13 23.81
C PHE A 539 -5.20 26.20 22.65
N ALA A 540 -6.41 25.63 22.67
CA ALA A 540 -6.87 24.69 21.65
C ALA A 540 -6.92 25.29 20.23
N SER A 541 -7.03 26.62 20.10
CA SER A 541 -7.05 27.31 18.81
C SER A 541 -5.68 27.44 18.13
N LEU A 542 -4.58 27.11 18.81
CA LEU A 542 -3.24 27.16 18.24
C LEU A 542 -3.04 26.03 17.21
N LYS A 543 -2.54 26.39 16.03
CA LYS A 543 -2.27 25.44 14.96
C LYS A 543 -0.80 25.08 14.92
N VAL A 544 -0.50 23.81 14.67
CA VAL A 544 0.88 23.32 14.48
C VAL A 544 1.01 22.83 13.04
N PHE A 545 2.10 23.22 12.38
CA PHE A 545 2.38 22.87 10.99
C PHE A 545 3.73 22.18 10.86
N PHE A 546 3.84 21.36 9.81
CA PHE A 546 5.01 20.59 9.46
C PHE A 546 5.45 20.89 8.02
N CYS A 547 6.76 21.08 7.83
CA CYS A 547 7.37 21.29 6.53
C CYS A 547 8.27 20.09 6.20
N PRO A 548 7.92 19.26 5.20
CA PRO A 548 8.71 18.07 4.85
C PRO A 548 10.08 18.40 4.23
N MET A 549 10.24 19.61 3.70
CA MET A 549 11.47 20.06 3.04
C MET A 549 12.46 20.74 3.99
N ALA A 550 12.00 21.24 5.14
CA ALA A 550 12.86 21.83 6.15
C ALA A 550 13.74 20.75 6.83
N PRO A 551 14.93 21.09 7.33
CA PRO A 551 15.78 20.13 8.03
C PRO A 551 15.01 19.50 9.21
N LYS A 552 15.04 18.16 9.33
CA LYS A 552 14.11 17.45 10.24
C LYS A 552 14.47 17.67 11.73
N PRO A 553 13.49 17.93 12.61
CA PRO A 553 12.05 18.12 12.35
C PRO A 553 11.69 19.60 12.07
N GLY A 554 11.32 19.95 10.84
CA GLY A 554 10.87 21.31 10.51
C GLY A 554 9.41 21.53 10.89
N VAL A 555 9.16 21.98 12.13
CA VAL A 555 7.83 22.23 12.69
C VAL A 555 7.70 23.66 13.21
N TRP A 556 6.53 24.26 13.08
CA TRP A 556 6.24 25.56 13.69
C TRP A 556 4.78 25.64 14.11
N PHE A 557 4.44 26.60 14.97
CA PHE A 557 3.06 26.89 15.33
C PHE A 557 2.63 28.24 14.74
N GLN A 558 1.32 28.43 14.58
CA GLN A 558 0.74 29.73 14.25
C GLN A 558 -0.48 29.99 15.10
N ALA A 559 -0.60 31.21 15.60
CA ALA A 559 -1.71 31.59 16.45
C ALA A 559 -3.02 31.74 15.65
N LYS A 560 -2.96 32.40 14.49
CA LYS A 560 -4.13 32.69 13.63
C LYS A 560 -3.73 32.82 12.15
N GLY A 561 -4.70 32.63 11.26
CA GLY A 561 -4.58 32.93 9.82
C GLY A 561 -4.30 31.72 8.93
N PRO A 562 -4.18 31.93 7.61
CA PRO A 562 -3.82 30.87 6.67
C PRO A 562 -2.37 30.45 6.88
N LEU A 563 -2.05 29.20 6.50
CA LEU A 563 -0.71 28.61 6.54
C LEU A 563 0.34 29.57 5.95
N ARG A 564 1.36 29.90 6.75
CA ARG A 564 2.52 30.70 6.31
C ARG A 564 3.84 30.04 6.72
N ASN A 565 4.68 29.69 5.75
CA ASN A 565 5.90 28.93 5.98
C ASN A 565 7.13 29.81 6.34
N PRO A 566 7.63 29.79 7.59
CA PRO A 566 8.78 30.59 8.01
C PRO A 566 10.14 30.07 7.47
N TYR A 567 10.24 28.79 7.13
CA TYR A 567 11.49 28.19 6.64
C TYR A 567 11.85 28.61 5.21
N TYR A 568 10.85 28.97 4.40
CA TYR A 568 11.04 29.29 3.00
C TYR A 568 10.50 30.66 2.58
N GLY A 569 9.80 31.36 3.48
CA GLY A 569 9.34 32.73 3.24
C GLY A 569 8.44 32.86 2.01
N ALA A 570 8.62 33.92 1.24
CA ALA A 570 7.84 34.21 0.05
C ALA A 570 7.98 33.13 -1.04
N LYS A 571 9.06 32.34 -1.05
CA LYS A 571 9.27 31.29 -2.07
C LYS A 571 8.26 30.16 -1.97
N MET A 572 7.80 29.82 -0.76
CA MET A 572 6.86 28.72 -0.51
C MET A 572 5.90 29.08 0.63
N LEU A 573 5.31 30.27 0.56
CA LEU A 573 4.54 30.86 1.66
C LEU A 573 3.41 29.94 2.15
N TYR A 574 2.68 29.29 1.25
CA TYR A 574 1.53 28.44 1.58
C TYR A 574 1.83 26.94 1.57
N CYS A 575 3.10 26.54 1.74
CA CYS A 575 3.51 25.13 1.72
C CYS A 575 3.70 24.58 3.14
N GLY A 576 3.15 23.40 3.42
CA GLY A 576 3.19 22.74 4.72
C GLY A 576 1.89 21.98 5.01
N GLU A 577 1.92 21.11 6.03
CA GLU A 577 0.77 20.31 6.46
C GLU A 577 0.41 20.64 7.91
N GLU A 578 -0.89 20.75 8.22
CA GLU A 578 -1.38 20.97 9.59
C GLU A 578 -1.36 19.64 10.37
N VAL A 579 -0.73 19.64 11.54
CA VAL A 579 -0.67 18.48 12.43
C VAL A 579 -1.92 18.49 13.33
N THR A 580 -2.89 17.65 12.99
CA THR A 580 -4.21 17.60 13.63
C THR A 580 -4.28 16.73 14.89
N ALA A 581 -3.28 15.87 15.14
CA ALA A 581 -3.23 15.02 16.33
C ALA A 581 -2.28 15.59 17.40
N PRO A 582 -2.64 15.59 18.70
CA PRO A 582 -1.66 15.76 19.77
C PRO A 582 -0.72 14.55 19.73
N ALA A 583 0.55 14.78 19.42
CA ALA A 583 1.55 13.74 19.41
C ALA A 583 1.73 13.23 20.84
N ALA A 584 1.22 12.03 21.14
CA ALA A 584 1.66 11.28 22.31
C ALA A 584 3.20 11.22 22.28
N ARG A 585 3.86 11.44 23.43
CA ARG A 585 5.33 11.47 23.58
C ARG A 585 5.98 10.22 22.98
N THR A 586 6.28 10.24 21.69
CA THR A 586 7.08 9.21 21.00
C THR A 586 8.43 9.79 20.70
N ARG A 587 9.39 9.48 21.58
CA ARG A 587 10.82 9.56 21.28
C ARG A 587 11.09 8.63 20.09
N ASN A 588 11.62 9.18 19.01
CA ASN A 588 12.05 8.52 17.77
C ASN A 588 10.96 7.79 16.97
N GLN A 589 10.39 8.45 15.94
CA GLN A 589 10.05 7.81 14.67
C GLN A 589 9.79 8.84 13.55
N ALA A 590 10.25 8.51 12.35
CA ALA A 590 10.18 9.32 11.13
C ALA A 590 8.77 9.25 10.48
N PRO A 591 8.34 10.27 9.72
CA PRO A 591 6.93 10.41 9.32
C PRO A 591 6.52 9.52 8.15
N ALA A 592 5.31 8.96 8.28
CA ALA A 592 4.57 8.21 7.28
C ALA A 592 4.07 9.12 6.13
N LYS A 593 4.16 8.64 4.88
CA LYS A 593 3.65 9.32 3.69
C LYS A 593 2.21 8.89 3.40
N GLN A 594 1.33 9.87 3.24
CA GLN A 594 -0.04 9.70 2.71
C GLN A 594 -0.02 9.44 1.20
N SER A 595 -0.99 8.66 0.71
CA SER A 595 -1.26 8.44 -0.72
C SER A 595 -2.63 9.01 -1.11
N PRO A 596 -2.85 9.36 -2.39
CA PRO A 596 -3.87 10.30 -2.83
C PRO A 596 -5.25 9.67 -3.09
N ALA A 597 -6.28 10.49 -2.89
CA ALA A 597 -7.68 10.19 -3.19
C ALA A 597 -7.94 10.04 -4.70
N SER A 598 -8.80 9.08 -5.06
CA SER A 598 -9.36 8.91 -6.42
C SER A 598 -10.70 9.67 -6.56
N PRO A 599 -11.04 10.18 -7.76
CA PRO A 599 -12.22 11.03 -7.98
C PRO A 599 -13.52 10.23 -8.20
N PRO A 600 -14.70 10.84 -8.03
CA PRO A 600 -15.99 10.16 -8.22
C PRO A 600 -16.41 10.06 -9.69
N THR A 601 -16.98 8.90 -10.02
CA THR A 601 -17.76 8.58 -11.22
C THR A 601 -19.05 9.39 -11.31
N LEU A 602 -19.36 9.90 -12.51
CA LEU A 602 -20.70 10.37 -12.89
C LEU A 602 -21.18 9.58 -14.12
N ALA A 603 -22.34 8.95 -13.98
CA ALA A 603 -23.10 8.34 -15.07
C ALA A 603 -24.36 9.17 -15.37
N SER A 604 -24.64 9.26 -16.68
CA SER A 604 -25.92 9.46 -17.37
C SER A 604 -26.74 10.74 -17.18
N ALA A 605 -26.96 11.45 -18.29
CA ALA A 605 -28.30 11.89 -18.73
C ALA A 605 -28.33 12.16 -20.25
N HIS A 606 -29.44 11.75 -20.87
CA HIS A 606 -29.80 11.79 -22.28
C HIS A 606 -30.11 13.20 -22.83
N ALA A 607 -29.97 13.36 -24.17
CA ALA A 607 -31.03 13.74 -25.14
C ALA A 607 -30.60 14.79 -26.21
N HIS A 608 -30.92 14.46 -27.48
CA HIS A 608 -31.40 15.29 -28.64
C HIS A 608 -30.71 16.66 -28.95
N ALA A 609 -30.44 17.13 -30.17
CA ALA A 609 -30.92 16.87 -31.52
C ALA A 609 -30.03 17.55 -32.61
N SER A 610 -30.09 17.00 -33.83
CA SER A 610 -30.11 17.62 -35.19
C SER A 610 -29.29 18.86 -35.60
N ALA A 611 -28.45 18.61 -36.62
CA ALA A 611 -28.44 19.17 -37.99
C ALA A 611 -28.19 20.67 -38.30
N HIS A 612 -27.16 20.89 -39.15
CA HIS A 612 -26.97 21.83 -40.29
C HIS A 612 -25.48 22.22 -40.34
N GLY A 613 -24.71 22.26 -41.44
CA GLY A 613 -24.92 22.05 -42.87
C GLY A 613 -23.82 22.82 -43.63
N ALA A 614 -23.03 22.13 -44.47
CA ALA A 614 -22.24 22.61 -45.63
C ALA A 614 -21.14 23.71 -45.40
N THR A 615 -20.02 23.85 -46.12
CA THR A 615 -19.65 23.63 -47.54
C THR A 615 -18.11 23.63 -47.73
N ASN A 616 -17.66 22.93 -48.79
CA ASN A 616 -16.54 23.19 -49.72
C ASN A 616 -15.05 22.91 -49.36
N ALA A 617 -14.49 22.03 -50.21
CA ALA A 617 -13.08 21.69 -50.46
C ALA A 617 -12.42 22.71 -51.45
N PRO A 618 -11.13 22.65 -51.89
CA PRO A 618 -10.38 21.42 -52.25
C PRO A 618 -8.85 21.33 -51.94
N ALA A 619 -8.42 20.06 -51.85
CA ALA A 619 -7.20 19.41 -52.35
C ALA A 619 -5.81 20.09 -52.33
N GLY A 620 -4.89 19.50 -51.56
CA GLY A 620 -3.44 19.51 -51.75
C GLY A 620 -2.82 18.26 -51.08
N ALA A 621 -2.08 17.45 -51.84
CA ALA A 621 -1.61 16.10 -51.51
C ALA A 621 -0.31 16.07 -50.64
N PRO A 622 0.28 14.91 -50.29
CA PRO A 622 0.44 14.48 -48.89
C PRO A 622 1.89 14.55 -48.35
N ALA A 623 2.02 14.68 -47.02
CA ALA A 623 3.30 14.50 -46.30
C ALA A 623 3.14 13.41 -45.21
N PRO A 624 4.17 12.57 -44.97
CA PRO A 624 4.01 11.29 -44.27
C PRO A 624 3.97 11.42 -42.75
N ALA A 625 3.19 10.51 -42.15
CA ALA A 625 2.95 10.35 -40.72
C ALA A 625 4.23 10.06 -39.91
N ALA A 626 4.50 10.89 -38.91
CA ALA A 626 5.44 10.60 -37.84
C ALA A 626 4.77 9.66 -36.82
N LYS A 627 5.23 8.41 -36.76
CA LYS A 627 4.90 7.44 -35.70
C LYS A 627 5.36 7.97 -34.35
N GLY A 628 4.42 8.18 -33.43
CA GLY A 628 4.71 8.42 -32.02
C GLY A 628 5.35 7.19 -31.39
N LEU A 629 6.61 7.32 -30.97
CA LEU A 629 7.35 6.30 -30.24
C LEU A 629 6.94 6.37 -28.76
N SER A 630 5.95 5.56 -28.35
CA SER A 630 5.59 5.38 -26.95
C SER A 630 6.53 4.32 -26.34
N VAL A 631 7.66 4.76 -25.78
CA VAL A 631 8.59 3.87 -25.06
C VAL A 631 8.33 4.02 -23.56
N LYS A 632 7.71 3.00 -22.95
CA LYS A 632 7.62 2.88 -21.49
C LYS A 632 9.00 2.47 -20.93
N PRO A 633 9.54 3.12 -19.89
CA PRO A 633 10.72 2.64 -19.21
C PRO A 633 10.34 1.43 -18.35
N ASN A 634 10.84 0.25 -18.72
CA ASN A 634 10.67 -0.98 -17.96
C ASN A 634 11.68 -0.98 -16.80
N ILE A 635 11.22 -0.66 -15.59
CA ILE A 635 12.01 -0.77 -14.36
C ILE A 635 11.64 -2.10 -13.72
N SER A 636 12.44 -3.12 -14.00
CA SER A 636 12.42 -4.38 -13.27
C SER A 636 13.78 -4.56 -12.61
N SER A 637 13.85 -4.23 -11.32
CA SER A 637 14.98 -4.48 -10.45
C SER A 637 15.09 -5.98 -10.16
N ARG A 638 16.05 -6.66 -10.79
CA ARG A 638 16.59 -7.93 -10.28
C ARG A 638 18.00 -7.67 -9.78
N THR A 639 18.16 -7.75 -8.46
CA THR A 639 19.45 -7.94 -7.80
C THR A 639 19.92 -9.37 -8.11
N ASP A 640 20.68 -9.55 -9.17
CA ASP A 640 21.47 -10.77 -9.40
C ASP A 640 22.86 -10.56 -8.77
N SER A 641 22.99 -10.95 -7.51
CA SER A 641 24.26 -11.08 -6.82
C SER A 641 24.93 -12.41 -7.18
N THR A 642 25.35 -12.59 -8.43
CA THR A 642 26.27 -13.68 -8.84
C THR A 642 26.69 -13.46 -10.28
N LEU A 643 27.85 -12.82 -10.49
CA LEU A 643 28.72 -12.94 -11.68
C LEU A 643 29.91 -11.96 -11.52
N ALA A 644 30.83 -12.29 -10.61
CA ALA A 644 32.19 -11.78 -10.68
C ALA A 644 32.92 -12.50 -11.83
N GLY A 645 32.58 -12.12 -13.06
CA GLY A 645 33.19 -12.63 -14.29
C GLY A 645 34.52 -11.92 -14.55
N GLN A 646 35.58 -12.70 -14.69
CA GLN A 646 36.95 -12.29 -15.02
C GLN A 646 36.98 -11.45 -16.31
N GLY A 647 36.96 -10.13 -16.18
CA GLY A 647 37.27 -9.19 -17.25
C GLY A 647 38.72 -8.75 -17.18
N ARG A 648 39.44 -8.76 -18.31
CA ARG A 648 40.75 -8.11 -18.43
C ARG A 648 40.62 -6.67 -17.90
N PRO A 649 41.54 -6.18 -17.03
CA PRO A 649 41.42 -4.84 -16.48
C PRO A 649 41.37 -3.80 -17.60
N PRO A 650 40.55 -2.74 -17.46
CA PRO A 650 40.39 -1.73 -18.49
C PRO A 650 41.73 -1.09 -18.83
N THR A 651 41.97 -0.81 -20.12
CA THR A 651 43.19 -0.11 -20.55
C THR A 651 43.19 1.33 -20.00
N SER A 652 44.38 1.94 -19.90
CA SER A 652 44.50 3.36 -19.51
C SER A 652 43.74 4.30 -20.47
N SER A 653 43.63 3.93 -21.76
CA SER A 653 42.80 4.64 -22.74
C SER A 653 41.30 4.54 -22.42
N GLN A 654 40.83 3.34 -22.06
CA GLN A 654 39.45 3.10 -21.66
C GLN A 654 39.09 3.91 -20.42
N LEU A 655 39.90 3.83 -19.35
CA LEU A 655 39.67 4.58 -18.11
C LEU A 655 39.57 6.09 -18.35
N ARG A 656 40.49 6.66 -19.14
CA ARG A 656 40.46 8.09 -19.49
C ARG A 656 39.18 8.48 -20.24
N ALA A 657 38.70 7.64 -21.16
CA ALA A 657 37.45 7.88 -21.87
C ALA A 657 36.23 7.83 -20.93
N ILE A 658 36.23 6.96 -19.92
CA ILE A 658 35.16 6.92 -18.89
C ILE A 658 35.16 8.20 -18.06
N GLU A 659 36.33 8.66 -17.61
CA GLU A 659 36.46 9.87 -16.79
C GLU A 659 36.05 11.12 -17.56
N GLU A 660 36.42 11.21 -18.83
CA GLU A 660 36.00 12.32 -19.71
C GLU A 660 34.48 12.33 -19.91
N PHE A 661 33.86 11.17 -20.08
CA PHE A 661 32.40 11.04 -20.15
C PHE A 661 31.73 11.50 -18.85
N ILE A 662 32.16 10.99 -17.69
CA ILE A 662 31.59 11.35 -16.38
C ILE A 662 31.77 12.85 -16.11
N GLY A 663 32.94 13.42 -16.40
CA GLY A 663 33.21 14.85 -16.27
C GLY A 663 32.32 15.70 -17.19
N SER A 664 32.06 15.24 -18.41
CA SER A 664 31.15 15.93 -19.35
C SER A 664 29.69 15.86 -18.89
N ALA A 665 29.27 14.79 -18.22
CA ALA A 665 27.93 14.64 -17.66
C ALA A 665 27.68 15.62 -16.51
N ASP A 666 28.64 15.71 -15.59
CA ASP A 666 28.61 16.66 -14.49
C ASP A 666 28.64 18.10 -14.98
N ALA A 667 29.47 18.42 -15.98
CA ALA A 667 29.50 19.75 -16.60
C ALA A 667 28.16 20.12 -17.26
N LEU A 668 27.51 19.18 -17.93
CA LEU A 668 26.19 19.37 -18.51
C LEU A 668 25.13 19.66 -17.43
N ALA A 669 25.15 18.90 -16.33
CA ALA A 669 24.27 19.12 -15.18
C ALA A 669 24.52 20.49 -14.53
N ARG A 670 25.78 20.92 -14.41
CA ARG A 670 26.13 22.24 -13.87
C ARG A 670 25.55 23.40 -14.69
N GLY A 671 25.55 23.30 -16.02
CA GLY A 671 24.95 24.33 -16.88
C GLY A 671 23.46 24.52 -16.59
N LEU A 672 22.72 23.44 -16.32
CA LEU A 672 21.31 23.55 -15.90
C LEU A 672 21.16 24.01 -14.46
N ALA A 673 22.07 23.61 -13.57
CA ALA A 673 22.05 24.03 -12.18
C ALA A 673 22.28 25.56 -12.04
N SER A 674 23.06 26.15 -12.93
CA SER A 674 23.30 27.60 -12.98
C SER A 674 22.33 28.37 -13.88
N ASP A 675 21.29 27.71 -14.41
CA ASP A 675 20.34 28.29 -15.37
C ASP A 675 20.99 28.92 -16.61
N ASP A 676 22.17 28.40 -17.01
CA ASP A 676 22.94 28.87 -18.15
C ASP A 676 22.74 27.95 -19.36
N LEU A 677 21.82 28.36 -20.24
CA LEU A 677 21.53 27.64 -21.48
C LEU A 677 22.73 27.60 -22.45
N GLY A 678 23.56 28.65 -22.45
CA GLY A 678 24.75 28.73 -23.32
C GLY A 678 25.79 27.70 -22.90
N GLU A 679 26.05 27.61 -21.60
CA GLU A 679 26.96 26.62 -21.03
C GLU A 679 26.40 25.20 -21.19
N TYR A 680 25.08 24.98 -20.98
CA TYR A 680 24.45 23.69 -21.27
C TYR A 680 24.66 23.23 -22.71
N ASN A 681 24.39 24.11 -23.69
CA ASN A 681 24.54 23.79 -25.11
C ASN A 681 26.00 23.46 -25.45
N LYS A 682 26.95 24.22 -24.93
CA LYS A 682 28.39 23.96 -25.09
C LYS A 682 28.80 22.62 -24.49
N GLN A 683 28.31 22.26 -23.31
CA GLN A 683 28.61 20.98 -22.67
C GLN A 683 27.91 19.80 -23.36
N SER A 684 26.75 20.00 -24.00
CA SER A 684 26.06 18.95 -24.76
C SER A 684 26.87 18.48 -25.98
N VAL A 685 27.60 19.39 -26.63
CA VAL A 685 28.51 19.08 -27.73
C VAL A 685 29.71 18.27 -27.21
N ARG A 686 30.28 18.67 -26.07
CA ARG A 686 31.39 17.94 -25.41
C ARG A 686 30.99 16.53 -24.99
N MET A 687 29.79 16.37 -24.43
CA MET A 687 29.20 15.07 -24.10
C MET A 687 29.10 14.17 -25.33
N THR A 688 28.67 14.72 -26.47
CA THR A 688 28.56 13.95 -27.72
C THR A 688 29.94 13.46 -28.22
N SER A 689 30.98 14.30 -28.11
CA SER A 689 32.35 13.92 -28.44
C SER A 689 32.90 12.84 -27.49
N ALA A 690 32.63 12.96 -26.18
CA ALA A 690 33.03 11.98 -25.18
C ALA A 690 32.36 10.62 -25.41
N LEU A 691 31.07 10.60 -25.76
CA LEU A 691 30.35 9.38 -26.14
C LEU A 691 30.91 8.72 -27.39
N ALA A 692 31.33 9.50 -28.39
CA ALA A 692 31.97 8.96 -29.60
C ALA A 692 33.34 8.31 -29.30
N ALA A 693 34.14 8.93 -28.42
CA ALA A 693 35.40 8.35 -27.95
C ALA A 693 35.16 7.05 -27.17
N LEU A 694 34.18 7.05 -26.27
CA LEU A 694 33.79 5.88 -25.47
C LEU A 694 33.22 4.76 -26.34
N GLN A 695 32.46 5.09 -27.39
CA GLN A 695 32.01 4.10 -28.38
C GLN A 695 33.18 3.43 -29.10
N LYS A 696 34.27 4.16 -29.39
CA LYS A 696 35.47 3.63 -30.07
C LYS A 696 36.26 2.67 -29.18
N GLU A 697 36.38 2.96 -27.88
CA GLU A 697 37.14 2.12 -26.93
C GLU A 697 36.40 0.82 -26.54
N PHE A 698 35.07 0.79 -26.67
CA PHE A 698 34.23 -0.34 -26.24
C PHE A 698 33.47 -1.05 -27.37
N GLN A 699 33.98 -1.01 -28.61
CA GLN A 699 33.35 -1.64 -29.79
C GLN A 699 33.14 -3.16 -29.66
N GLY A 700 33.89 -3.84 -28.76
CA GLY A 700 33.78 -5.28 -28.51
C GLY A 700 32.76 -5.70 -27.44
N GLN A 701 32.16 -4.77 -26.68
CA GLN A 701 31.23 -5.08 -25.59
C GLN A 701 29.78 -4.75 -25.99
N GLN A 702 29.08 -5.72 -26.62
CA GLN A 702 27.75 -5.50 -27.23
C GLN A 702 26.74 -4.77 -26.33
N ARG A 703 26.68 -5.11 -25.03
CA ARG A 703 25.77 -4.48 -24.06
C ARG A 703 26.10 -3.00 -23.82
N LEU A 704 27.39 -2.68 -23.65
CA LEU A 704 27.83 -1.31 -23.43
C LEU A 704 27.67 -0.47 -24.71
N THR A 705 28.03 -1.04 -25.87
CA THR A 705 27.86 -0.37 -27.17
C THR A 705 26.41 0.00 -27.45
N ALA A 706 25.43 -0.83 -27.04
CA ALA A 706 24.02 -0.54 -27.20
C ALA A 706 23.57 0.69 -26.37
N LEU A 707 24.00 0.76 -25.10
CA LEU A 707 23.69 1.90 -24.22
C LEU A 707 24.34 3.19 -24.69
N ILE A 708 25.62 3.12 -25.12
CA ILE A 708 26.33 4.27 -25.67
C ILE A 708 25.61 4.81 -26.91
N ARG A 709 25.14 3.92 -27.79
CA ARG A 709 24.39 4.30 -29.00
C ARG A 709 23.06 4.98 -28.65
N GLN A 710 22.33 4.45 -27.67
CA GLN A 710 21.09 5.04 -27.18
C GLN A 710 21.32 6.43 -26.60
N LEU A 711 22.32 6.59 -25.73
CA LEU A 711 22.67 7.89 -25.15
C LEU A 711 23.14 8.90 -26.20
N SER A 712 23.94 8.45 -27.18
CA SER A 712 24.38 9.27 -28.31
C SER A 712 23.23 9.73 -29.21
N ALA A 713 22.13 8.98 -29.28
CA ALA A 713 20.94 9.38 -30.02
C ALA A 713 20.16 10.47 -29.26
N LEU A 714 20.06 10.35 -27.94
CA LEU A 714 19.39 11.34 -27.08
C LEU A 714 20.15 12.69 -27.09
N SER A 715 21.48 12.65 -27.04
CA SER A 715 22.34 13.84 -27.02
C SER A 715 22.40 14.60 -28.37
N ARG A 716 22.02 13.97 -29.49
CA ARG A 716 22.03 14.58 -30.83
C ARG A 716 20.75 15.35 -31.19
N SER A 717 19.77 15.42 -30.29
CA SER A 717 18.55 16.21 -30.52
C SER A 717 18.90 17.71 -30.53
N GLY A 718 18.66 18.41 -31.65
CA GLY A 718 19.18 19.77 -31.90
C GLY A 718 18.94 20.78 -30.77
N ALA A 719 19.91 21.68 -30.52
CA ALA A 719 20.03 22.47 -29.28
C ALA A 719 18.70 23.08 -28.77
N PRO A 720 18.37 22.91 -27.46
CA PRO A 720 17.19 23.53 -26.87
C PRO A 720 17.25 25.06 -26.96
N LYS A 721 16.09 25.67 -27.20
CA LYS A 721 15.92 27.13 -27.31
C LYS A 721 15.65 27.79 -25.96
N THR A 722 15.20 27.02 -24.97
CA THR A 722 14.86 27.50 -23.62
C THR A 722 15.46 26.58 -22.55
N ILE A 723 15.64 27.10 -21.32
CA ILE A 723 16.15 26.33 -20.19
C ILE A 723 15.20 25.20 -19.77
N ASP A 724 13.89 25.42 -19.89
CA ASP A 724 12.88 24.41 -19.55
C ASP A 724 12.86 23.26 -20.58
N ASP A 725 13.08 23.56 -21.87
CA ASP A 725 13.26 22.52 -22.88
C ASP A 725 14.54 21.72 -22.63
N ALA A 726 15.61 22.39 -22.18
CA ALA A 726 16.86 21.74 -21.81
C ALA A 726 16.67 20.79 -20.62
N ARG A 727 15.92 21.19 -19.58
CA ARG A 727 15.58 20.36 -18.41
C ARG A 727 14.71 19.15 -18.79
N LYS A 728 13.70 19.32 -19.64
CA LYS A 728 12.86 18.20 -20.13
C LYS A 728 13.69 17.14 -20.84
N ARG A 729 14.63 17.57 -21.69
CA ARG A 729 15.55 16.65 -22.38
C ARG A 729 16.53 15.99 -21.42
N PHE A 730 16.99 16.76 -20.44
CA PHE A 730 17.95 16.27 -19.45
C PHE A 730 17.41 15.08 -18.66
N VAL A 731 16.11 15.00 -18.35
CA VAL A 731 15.50 13.82 -17.68
C VAL A 731 15.87 12.49 -18.33
N HIS A 732 15.86 12.43 -19.67
CA HIS A 732 16.18 11.20 -20.40
C HIS A 732 17.69 10.96 -20.52
N VAL A 733 18.46 12.04 -20.69
CA VAL A 733 19.93 12.00 -20.79
C VAL A 733 20.56 11.60 -19.46
N SER A 734 20.07 12.14 -18.34
CA SER A 734 20.59 11.91 -17.00
C SER A 734 20.35 10.48 -16.52
N ALA A 735 19.16 9.93 -16.74
CA ALA A 735 18.83 8.55 -16.41
C ALA A 735 19.73 7.55 -17.15
N SER A 736 19.88 7.75 -18.45
CA SER A 736 20.73 6.90 -19.30
C SER A 736 22.22 7.05 -18.95
N THR A 737 22.65 8.25 -18.60
CA THR A 737 24.01 8.54 -18.12
C THR A 737 24.31 7.83 -16.80
N VAL A 738 23.40 7.86 -15.83
CA VAL A 738 23.56 7.18 -14.54
C VAL A 738 23.63 5.66 -14.73
N GLU A 739 22.78 5.10 -15.59
CA GLU A 739 22.81 3.67 -15.89
C GLU A 739 24.12 3.25 -16.58
N LEU A 740 24.59 4.03 -17.54
CA LEU A 740 25.88 3.78 -18.19
C LEU A 740 27.04 3.87 -17.19
N ALA A 741 27.06 4.90 -16.33
CA ALA A 741 28.08 5.09 -15.31
C ALA A 741 28.10 3.93 -14.27
N LYS A 742 26.93 3.39 -13.90
CA LYS A 742 26.82 2.21 -13.02
C LYS A 742 27.46 0.97 -13.65
N GLN A 743 27.14 0.67 -14.90
CA GLN A 743 27.68 -0.50 -15.60
C GLN A 743 29.18 -0.40 -15.85
N MET A 744 29.72 0.82 -15.95
CA MET A 744 31.15 1.06 -16.08
C MET A 744 31.90 1.04 -14.73
N ARG A 745 31.22 1.37 -13.63
CA ARG A 745 31.79 1.32 -12.26
C ARG A 745 32.19 -0.10 -11.85
N SER A 746 31.47 -1.13 -12.31
CA SER A 746 31.80 -2.54 -12.07
C SER A 746 33.08 -3.01 -12.79
N GLN A 747 33.72 -2.18 -13.62
CA GLN A 747 34.96 -2.51 -14.34
C GLN A 747 36.25 -2.01 -13.64
N SER A 748 36.16 -1.40 -12.45
CA SER A 748 37.22 -1.02 -11.48
C SER A 748 38.56 -0.42 -11.99
N GLY A 749 38.83 0.82 -11.57
CA GLY A 749 40.09 1.55 -11.81
C GLY A 749 39.97 3.08 -11.91
N LEU A 750 38.76 3.64 -11.78
CA LEU A 750 38.48 5.07 -11.90
C LEU A 750 39.15 5.90 -10.80
N SER A 751 39.85 6.97 -11.18
CA SER A 751 40.40 7.96 -10.24
C SER A 751 39.35 8.99 -9.82
N LEU A 752 38.38 9.25 -10.70
CA LEU A 752 37.30 10.22 -10.50
C LEU A 752 36.18 9.65 -9.63
N LYS A 753 35.91 10.29 -8.47
CA LYS A 753 34.78 9.96 -7.60
C LYS A 753 33.54 10.75 -8.00
N TYR A 754 32.40 10.09 -8.04
CA TYR A 754 31.12 10.72 -8.33
C TYR A 754 30.03 10.18 -7.39
N LYS A 755 29.01 11.01 -7.19
CA LYS A 755 27.80 10.71 -6.42
C LYS A 755 26.59 10.75 -7.32
N VAL A 756 25.54 10.01 -6.97
CA VAL A 756 24.27 10.03 -7.68
C VAL A 756 23.21 10.61 -6.76
N PHE A 757 22.44 11.57 -7.28
CA PHE A 757 21.40 12.26 -6.56
C PHE A 757 20.04 12.02 -7.21
N HIS A 758 18.99 12.10 -6.42
CA HIS A 758 17.59 11.99 -6.83
C HIS A 758 16.80 13.22 -6.41
N CYS A 759 15.97 13.72 -7.33
CA CYS A 759 15.03 14.79 -7.06
C CYS A 759 13.60 14.22 -7.10
N PRO A 760 12.89 14.18 -5.96
CA PRO A 760 11.55 13.58 -5.89
C PRO A 760 10.48 14.41 -6.62
N MET A 761 10.74 15.69 -6.87
CA MET A 761 9.84 16.59 -7.59
C MET A 761 10.05 16.55 -9.10
N ALA A 762 11.22 16.12 -9.57
CA ALA A 762 11.52 16.05 -10.99
C ALA A 762 10.73 14.91 -11.67
N PRO A 763 10.42 15.04 -12.98
CA PRO A 763 9.83 13.94 -13.74
C PRO A 763 10.66 12.66 -13.60
N GLN A 764 9.99 11.54 -13.34
CA GLN A 764 10.64 10.26 -13.07
C GLN A 764 11.55 9.83 -14.24
N PRO A 765 12.79 9.36 -13.97
CA PRO A 765 13.30 8.96 -12.65
C PRO A 765 14.00 10.07 -11.83
N GLY A 766 14.15 11.30 -12.36
CA GLY A 766 14.70 12.44 -11.60
C GLY A 766 16.13 12.25 -11.05
N LEU A 767 16.96 11.41 -11.68
CA LEU A 767 18.33 11.08 -11.23
C LEU A 767 19.38 11.94 -11.92
N TRP A 768 20.49 12.25 -11.26
CA TRP A 768 21.67 12.78 -11.95
C TRP A 768 22.96 12.40 -11.23
N LEU A 769 24.07 12.49 -11.97
CA LEU A 769 25.42 12.27 -11.46
C LEU A 769 26.08 13.63 -11.21
N GLN A 770 26.86 13.72 -10.14
CA GLN A 770 27.70 14.87 -9.84
C GLN A 770 29.09 14.42 -9.41
N VAL A 771 30.11 15.07 -9.95
CA VAL A 771 31.51 14.91 -9.52
C VAL A 771 31.76 15.89 -8.38
N ASP A 772 32.40 15.43 -7.30
CA ASP A 772 32.79 16.15 -6.09
C ASP A 772 32.37 17.63 -5.96
N GLY A 773 31.63 17.96 -4.90
CA GLY A 773 31.26 19.34 -4.58
C GLY A 773 29.93 19.45 -3.84
N PRO A 774 29.48 20.67 -3.51
CA PRO A 774 28.16 20.89 -2.92
C PRO A 774 27.07 20.47 -3.90
N LEU A 775 25.97 19.93 -3.38
CA LEU A 775 24.80 19.48 -4.13
C LEU A 775 24.27 20.59 -5.05
N ARG A 776 24.09 20.27 -6.34
CA ARG A 776 23.55 21.16 -7.37
C ARG A 776 22.44 20.47 -8.15
N ASN A 777 21.20 20.94 -8.02
CA ASN A 777 20.03 20.38 -8.68
C ASN A 777 19.87 20.91 -10.12
N PRO A 778 20.06 20.08 -11.15
CA PRO A 778 19.93 20.49 -12.55
C PRO A 778 18.47 20.60 -13.02
N TYR A 779 17.49 20.07 -12.28
CA TYR A 779 16.09 20.08 -12.70
C TYR A 779 15.38 21.41 -12.39
N TYR A 780 15.82 22.10 -11.34
CA TYR A 780 15.22 23.35 -10.87
C TYR A 780 16.20 24.51 -10.78
N GLY A 781 17.48 24.29 -11.08
CA GLY A 781 18.46 25.36 -11.19
C GLY A 781 18.64 26.16 -9.91
N ALA A 782 18.76 27.49 -10.05
CA ALA A 782 18.93 28.39 -8.92
C ALA A 782 17.75 28.38 -7.93
N ALA A 783 16.55 27.99 -8.38
CA ALA A 783 15.35 27.96 -7.53
C ALA A 783 15.45 26.92 -6.40
N MET A 784 16.13 25.79 -6.65
CA MET A 784 16.29 24.71 -5.66
C MET A 784 17.68 24.06 -5.76
N LEU A 785 18.73 24.89 -5.86
CA LEU A 785 20.09 24.45 -6.16
C LEU A 785 20.60 23.36 -5.20
N THR A 786 20.29 23.45 -3.92
CA THR A 786 20.77 22.52 -2.88
C THR A 786 19.76 21.42 -2.53
N CYS A 787 18.69 21.25 -3.31
CA CYS A 787 17.66 20.26 -3.04
C CYS A 787 17.92 18.94 -3.80
N GLY A 788 17.82 17.81 -3.10
CA GLY A 788 18.05 16.48 -3.67
C GLY A 788 18.59 15.53 -2.61
N GLU A 789 18.35 14.24 -2.79
CA GLU A 789 18.83 13.20 -1.88
C GLU A 789 19.94 12.40 -2.55
N GLU A 790 21.04 12.16 -1.85
CA GLU A 790 22.09 11.26 -2.33
C GLU A 790 21.53 9.84 -2.32
N VAL A 791 21.51 9.20 -3.50
CA VAL A 791 21.11 7.80 -3.63
C VAL A 791 22.34 6.98 -3.29
N VAL A 792 22.37 6.43 -2.08
CA VAL A 792 23.39 5.45 -1.66
C VAL A 792 23.26 4.24 -2.59
N GLN A 793 24.32 3.95 -3.34
CA GLN A 793 24.41 2.80 -4.24
C GLN A 793 25.31 1.73 -3.66
#